data_AF-A0A4R3T2Y7-F1
#
_entry.id   AF-A0A4R3T2Y7-F1
#
_cell.length_a   1.000
_cell.length_b   1.000
_cell.length_c   1.000
_cell.angle_alpha   90.00
_cell.angle_beta   90.00
_cell.angle_gamma   90.00
#
_symmetry.space_group_name_H-M   'P 1'
#
loop_
_entity.id
_entity.type
_entity.pdbx_description
1 polymer ?
#
loop_
_entity_poly.entity_id
_entity_poly.type
_entity_poly.pdbx_seq_one_letter_code
_entity_poly.pdbx_strand_id
1 'polypeptide(L)'
;MLDITTEKIIHILLEKDEPITSKQIAKEINMSLSTVKHNMRYVREYIESCGAELQLLPRKGFLLQGEEKRLQELANTSNDPRNKAYSFDFRKHYILDILFQRNSNYTVQIFADDLAVGRTIITKDLELIKNWLSYFDLKLSIIKNRGVCLQGNEFNKRQAIIFENNSYFNEEETQTPMMDGIDYRIDAHFYHYFLHCYPNQDLMMLQKLLLDAETTLKFTYDEISFTQLCEYIALSLIRISTGNIIEEANILNRAKISDLQYEASRTLINTALPFYNKENLTMEYHCLAAQFALNGAYDRASSTIKMDYYEAIAEQFIQKLKSIIVNKKIITNDGLISDLGMLFQKKKLQKSYQMMNGTSFIRDIKKDLPSLYGIVLTNIQPIEQKLHIKFSENDIAYITMLLSNALKDDLFTLRIILVTTKDENTSRYIRQKVSKSLSFLNTISTLHYEQINQIDQEYDLLVSPLPLTDKSEEEYLLISPRFDNQDILLIDERLKQIQKEKQSILVSNNLFHENLIALHYHAKTKDEALAYGSSLLEQHHYVTPEFITNIKVRESILPTSIGNGVSIPHEYKKHVNQGAISVLILDHPIIWAKDEKVDLVFTMALDFTKNSEIGSFFAHFYELIENESLLDRIRQSQDASEVMEVLNEIGLTAGPPTLPQEEN
;
A
#
# COMPACT_ATOMS: atom_id res chain seq x y z
N MET A 1 15.20 1.09 -39.66
CA MET A 1 15.37 1.13 -38.18
C MET A 1 15.37 2.60 -37.80
N LEU A 2 14.38 3.03 -37.00
CA LEU A 2 14.23 4.41 -36.56
C LEU A 2 15.31 4.76 -35.54
N ASP A 3 15.91 5.94 -35.68
CA ASP A 3 16.74 6.47 -34.60
C ASP A 3 15.84 6.97 -33.45
N ILE A 4 16.40 6.93 -32.25
CA ILE A 4 15.69 7.20 -30.98
C ILE A 4 15.09 8.61 -30.95
N THR A 5 15.70 9.58 -31.64
CA THR A 5 15.20 10.96 -31.64
C THR A 5 13.94 11.07 -32.49
N THR A 6 13.97 10.44 -33.67
CA THR A 6 12.83 10.40 -34.58
C THR A 6 11.62 9.71 -33.94
N GLU A 7 11.85 8.61 -33.24
CA GLU A 7 10.80 7.86 -32.52
C GLU A 7 10.15 8.69 -31.40
N LYS A 8 10.94 9.36 -30.55
CA LYS A 8 10.42 10.24 -29.50
C LYS A 8 9.56 11.38 -30.03
N ILE A 9 9.96 11.95 -31.18
CA ILE A 9 9.18 13.03 -31.80
C ILE A 9 7.85 12.49 -32.33
N ILE A 10 7.84 11.29 -32.93
CA ILE A 10 6.60 10.64 -33.43
C ILE A 10 5.64 10.35 -32.28
N HIS A 11 6.12 9.83 -31.14
CA HIS A 11 5.28 9.55 -29.97
C HIS A 11 4.56 10.79 -29.44
N ILE A 12 5.29 11.89 -29.25
CA ILE A 12 4.69 13.16 -28.82
C ILE A 12 3.68 13.70 -29.84
N LEU A 13 3.88 13.42 -31.14
CA LEU A 13 2.93 13.80 -32.19
C LEU A 13 1.66 12.93 -32.20
N LEU A 14 1.74 11.67 -31.74
CA LEU A 14 0.60 10.76 -31.61
C LEU A 14 -0.27 11.06 -30.38
N GLU A 15 0.31 11.59 -29.30
CA GLU A 15 -0.40 11.93 -28.05
C GLU A 15 -1.16 13.25 -28.08
N LYS A 16 -0.96 14.07 -29.13
CA LYS A 16 -1.49 15.43 -29.20
C LYS A 16 -2.48 15.57 -30.35
N ASP A 17 -3.74 15.79 -29.98
CA ASP A 17 -4.81 16.15 -30.92
C ASP A 17 -4.72 17.61 -31.41
N GLU A 18 -3.82 18.41 -30.82
CA GLU A 18 -3.58 19.81 -31.16
C GLU A 18 -2.15 20.05 -31.71
N PRO A 19 -1.95 21.10 -32.55
CA PRO A 19 -0.65 21.37 -33.15
C PRO A 19 0.42 21.71 -32.11
N ILE A 20 1.60 21.09 -32.22
CA ILE A 20 2.72 21.25 -31.28
C ILE A 20 3.99 21.81 -31.96
N THR A 21 4.63 22.82 -31.37
CA THR A 21 5.84 23.44 -31.93
C THR A 21 7.11 22.64 -31.64
N SER A 22 8.16 22.79 -32.46
CA SER A 22 9.47 22.15 -32.17
C SER A 22 10.05 22.54 -30.79
N LYS A 23 9.68 23.71 -30.25
CA LYS A 23 10.11 24.15 -28.91
C LYS A 23 9.39 23.35 -27.83
N GLN A 24 8.09 23.09 -28.00
CA GLN A 24 7.31 22.24 -27.10
C GLN A 24 7.77 20.80 -27.20
N ILE A 25 7.94 20.26 -28.42
CA ILE A 25 8.49 18.91 -28.64
C ILE A 25 9.85 18.76 -27.93
N ALA A 26 10.77 19.72 -28.12
CA ALA A 26 12.08 19.71 -27.46
C ALA A 26 12.01 19.72 -25.93
N LYS A 27 11.03 20.45 -25.37
CA LYS A 27 10.77 20.50 -23.92
C LYS A 27 10.19 19.16 -23.42
N GLU A 28 9.25 18.56 -24.15
CA GLU A 28 8.63 17.29 -23.75
C GLU A 28 9.62 16.12 -23.80
N ILE A 29 10.48 16.07 -24.82
CA ILE A 29 11.44 14.97 -24.98
C ILE A 29 12.82 15.24 -24.35
N ASN A 30 12.97 16.36 -23.63
CA ASN A 30 14.22 16.82 -22.98
C ASN A 30 15.44 16.86 -23.93
N MET A 31 15.27 17.44 -25.11
CA MET A 31 16.34 17.58 -26.11
C MET A 31 16.54 19.03 -26.54
N SER A 32 17.70 19.33 -27.14
CA SER A 32 17.94 20.68 -27.67
C SER A 32 16.99 20.98 -28.83
N LEU A 33 16.53 22.23 -28.93
CA LEU A 33 15.70 22.69 -30.06
C LEU A 33 16.37 22.44 -31.41
N SER A 34 17.70 22.57 -31.48
CA SER A 34 18.49 22.25 -32.68
C SER A 34 18.40 20.78 -33.07
N THR A 35 18.41 19.87 -32.09
CA THR A 35 18.32 18.43 -32.34
C THR A 35 16.94 18.03 -32.87
N VAL A 36 15.86 18.58 -32.29
CA VAL A 36 14.49 18.34 -32.79
C VAL A 36 14.30 18.87 -34.20
N LYS A 37 14.78 20.09 -34.48
CA LYS A 37 14.69 20.67 -35.83
C LYS A 37 15.45 19.85 -36.87
N HIS A 38 16.63 19.33 -36.50
CA HIS A 38 17.43 18.49 -37.39
C HIS A 38 16.72 17.17 -37.71
N ASN A 39 16.05 16.55 -36.73
CA ASN A 39 15.39 15.27 -36.88
C ASN A 39 14.00 15.33 -37.52
N MET A 40 13.36 16.51 -37.56
CA MET A 40 12.01 16.68 -38.09
C MET A 40 11.86 16.27 -39.56
N ARG A 41 12.95 16.30 -40.34
CA ARG A 41 12.95 15.77 -41.70
C ARG A 41 12.75 14.24 -41.73
N TYR A 42 13.50 13.51 -40.90
CA TYR A 42 13.40 12.04 -40.80
C TYR A 42 12.06 11.60 -40.22
N VAL A 43 11.53 12.36 -39.25
CA VAL A 43 10.19 12.17 -38.68
C VAL A 43 9.12 12.25 -39.78
N ARG A 44 9.19 13.28 -40.61
CA ARG A 44 8.27 13.47 -41.74
C ARG A 44 8.36 12.32 -42.75
N GLU A 45 9.57 12.01 -43.21
CA GLU A 45 9.81 10.94 -44.18
C GLU A 45 9.30 9.58 -43.67
N TYR A 46 9.45 9.30 -42.38
CA TYR A 46 8.95 8.06 -41.78
C TYR A 46 7.42 8.02 -41.68
N ILE A 47 6.79 9.08 -41.16
CA ILE A 47 5.33 9.20 -41.05
C ILE A 47 4.66 9.04 -42.42
N GLU A 48 5.22 9.68 -43.45
CA GLU A 48 4.75 9.59 -44.84
C GLU A 48 4.93 8.16 -45.39
N SER A 49 6.02 7.47 -45.04
CA SER A 49 6.23 6.06 -45.44
C SER A 49 5.22 5.08 -44.82
N CYS A 50 4.63 5.43 -43.68
CA CYS A 50 3.57 4.68 -43.00
C CYS A 50 2.15 5.05 -43.49
N GLY A 51 2.03 5.99 -44.43
CA GLY A 51 0.74 6.42 -44.98
C GLY A 51 -0.03 7.42 -44.13
N ALA A 52 0.64 8.12 -43.20
CA ALA A 52 0.11 9.27 -42.47
C ALA A 52 0.80 10.58 -42.93
N GLU A 53 0.27 11.74 -42.55
CA GLU A 53 0.78 13.05 -42.95
C GLU A 53 1.14 13.92 -41.73
N LEU A 54 2.31 14.55 -41.76
CA LEU A 54 2.72 15.53 -40.75
C LEU A 54 2.52 16.96 -41.27
N GLN A 55 1.39 17.59 -40.97
CA GLN A 55 1.08 18.93 -41.44
C GLN A 55 1.83 20.00 -40.63
N LEU A 56 2.43 20.99 -41.30
CA LEU A 56 2.98 22.18 -40.66
C LEU A 56 1.97 23.33 -40.71
N LEU A 57 1.48 23.77 -39.56
CA LEU A 57 0.55 24.89 -39.42
C LEU A 57 1.32 26.17 -39.02
N PRO A 58 1.29 27.22 -39.85
CA PRO A 58 2.02 28.46 -39.58
C PRO A 58 1.71 29.02 -38.18
N ARG A 59 2.76 29.33 -37.41
CA ARG A 59 2.69 29.86 -36.03
C ARG A 59 2.05 28.95 -34.97
N LYS A 60 1.56 27.76 -35.34
CA LYS A 60 0.94 26.79 -34.41
C LYS A 60 1.79 25.53 -34.19
N GLY A 61 2.55 25.09 -35.20
CA GLY A 61 3.45 23.93 -35.06
C GLY A 61 3.09 22.80 -36.01
N PHE A 62 3.36 21.56 -35.59
CA PHE A 62 3.12 20.35 -36.37
C PHE A 62 1.88 19.62 -35.85
N LEU A 63 1.07 19.08 -36.76
CA LEU A 63 -0.09 18.26 -36.45
C LEU A 63 -0.02 16.97 -37.27
N LEU A 64 -0.20 15.83 -36.61
CA LEU A 64 -0.24 14.53 -37.26
C LEU A 64 -1.67 14.25 -37.75
N GLN A 65 -1.82 13.83 -39.00
CA GLN A 65 -3.10 13.48 -39.61
C GLN A 65 -3.00 12.14 -40.32
N GLY A 66 -4.04 11.32 -40.21
CA GLY A 66 -4.10 10.01 -40.87
C GLY A 66 -5.37 9.27 -40.50
N GLU A 67 -5.68 8.18 -41.20
CA GLU A 67 -6.74 7.26 -40.81
C GLU A 67 -6.40 6.62 -39.44
N GLU A 68 -7.39 6.46 -38.58
CA GLU A 68 -7.23 5.95 -37.20
C GLU A 68 -6.47 4.61 -37.15
N LYS A 69 -6.77 3.72 -38.10
CA LYS A 69 -6.08 2.43 -38.24
C LYS A 69 -4.58 2.58 -38.52
N ARG A 70 -4.17 3.59 -39.29
CA ARG A 70 -2.75 3.87 -39.62
C ARG A 70 -2.01 4.53 -38.47
N LEU A 71 -2.68 5.41 -37.73
CA LEU A 71 -2.13 6.02 -36.51
C LEU A 71 -1.92 4.96 -35.42
N GLN A 72 -2.82 3.98 -35.30
CA GLN A 72 -2.63 2.82 -34.42
C GLN A 72 -1.47 1.91 -34.88
N GLU A 73 -1.31 1.68 -36.19
CA GLU A 73 -0.14 0.94 -36.72
C GLU A 73 1.18 1.67 -36.42
N LEU A 74 1.21 3.00 -36.52
CA LEU A 74 2.35 3.85 -36.14
C LEU A 74 2.65 3.78 -34.63
N ALA A 75 1.63 3.83 -33.78
CA ALA A 75 1.78 3.68 -32.33
C ALA A 75 2.33 2.28 -31.95
N ASN A 76 1.82 1.23 -32.59
CA ASN A 76 2.27 -0.15 -32.36
C ASN A 76 3.69 -0.42 -32.88
N THR A 77 4.14 0.31 -33.92
CA THR A 77 5.52 0.22 -34.42
C THR A 77 6.50 1.03 -33.56
N SER A 78 6.02 2.02 -32.80
CA SER A 78 6.75 2.78 -31.78
C SER A 78 6.75 2.12 -30.38
N ASN A 79 6.13 0.95 -30.23
CA ASN A 79 6.24 0.10 -29.03
C ASN A 79 7.55 -0.70 -29.03
N ASP A 80 8.67 -0.01 -29.21
CA ASP A 80 9.97 -0.62 -29.09
C ASP A 80 10.31 -0.85 -27.60
N PRO A 81 10.88 -2.02 -27.22
CA PRO A 81 11.37 -2.29 -25.86
C PRO A 81 12.31 -1.21 -25.28
N ARG A 82 12.88 -0.33 -26.12
CA ARG A 82 13.63 0.88 -25.71
C ARG A 82 12.82 1.91 -24.91
N ASN A 83 11.49 1.88 -24.93
CA ASN A 83 10.65 2.78 -24.10
C ASN A 83 10.61 2.34 -22.61
N LYS A 84 10.77 1.03 -22.33
CA LYS A 84 10.83 0.51 -20.94
C LYS A 84 12.14 0.87 -20.23
N ALA A 85 13.25 1.04 -20.94
CA ALA A 85 14.56 1.40 -20.36
C ALA A 85 14.59 2.76 -19.63
N TYR A 86 13.59 3.63 -19.83
CA TYR A 86 13.48 4.88 -19.07
C TYR A 86 12.76 4.72 -17.73
N SER A 87 12.01 3.64 -17.51
CA SER A 87 11.48 3.31 -16.18
C SER A 87 12.62 2.85 -15.28
N PHE A 88 12.67 3.41 -14.06
CA PHE A 88 13.58 2.92 -13.03
C PHE A 88 13.32 1.44 -12.75
N ASP A 89 12.06 0.99 -12.73
CA ASP A 89 11.69 -0.39 -12.40
C ASP A 89 12.22 -1.39 -13.43
N PHE A 90 12.14 -1.05 -14.72
CA PHE A 90 12.73 -1.88 -15.78
C PHE A 90 14.25 -1.98 -15.65
N ARG A 91 14.93 -0.83 -15.47
CA ARG A 91 16.40 -0.82 -15.32
C ARG A 91 16.82 -1.57 -14.06
N LYS A 92 16.09 -1.40 -12.96
CA LYS A 92 16.28 -2.12 -11.70
C LYS A 92 16.18 -3.63 -11.93
N HIS A 93 15.09 -4.10 -12.54
CA HIS A 93 14.88 -5.51 -12.84
C HIS A 93 16.02 -6.09 -13.68
N TYR A 94 16.41 -5.42 -14.77
CA TYR A 94 17.53 -5.83 -15.61
C TYR A 94 18.87 -5.89 -14.85
N ILE A 95 19.19 -4.85 -14.09
CA ILE A 95 20.43 -4.78 -13.30
C ILE A 95 20.45 -5.93 -12.28
N LEU A 96 19.35 -6.15 -11.57
CA LEU A 96 19.24 -7.19 -10.56
C LEU A 96 19.35 -8.59 -11.17
N ASP A 97 18.68 -8.87 -12.29
CA ASP A 97 18.76 -10.17 -12.96
C ASP A 97 20.22 -10.53 -13.32
N ILE A 98 20.95 -9.57 -13.90
CA ILE A 98 22.39 -9.74 -14.20
C ILE A 98 23.21 -9.98 -12.92
N LEU A 99 22.96 -9.19 -11.85
CA LEU A 99 23.72 -9.30 -10.60
C LEU A 99 23.43 -10.59 -9.82
N PHE A 100 22.22 -11.13 -9.92
CA PHE A 100 21.87 -12.41 -9.30
C PHE A 100 22.49 -13.59 -10.04
N GLN A 101 22.60 -13.53 -11.36
CA GLN A 101 23.22 -14.57 -12.18
C GLN A 101 24.75 -14.52 -12.16
N ARG A 102 25.37 -13.32 -12.10
CA ARG A 102 26.82 -13.12 -12.28
C ARG A 102 27.43 -12.40 -11.08
N ASN A 103 28.40 -13.05 -10.41
CA ASN A 103 29.05 -12.47 -9.23
C ASN A 103 30.13 -11.40 -9.54
N SER A 104 30.51 -11.17 -10.80
CA SER A 104 31.46 -10.10 -11.19
C SER A 104 31.56 -9.91 -12.71
N ASN A 105 32.09 -8.73 -13.12
CA ASN A 105 32.48 -8.31 -14.49
C ASN A 105 31.51 -7.38 -15.24
N TYR A 106 30.36 -7.05 -14.67
CA TYR A 106 29.47 -6.03 -15.23
C TYR A 106 29.81 -4.66 -14.67
N THR A 107 30.23 -3.72 -15.53
CA THR A 107 30.58 -2.36 -15.10
C THR A 107 29.39 -1.43 -15.23
N VAL A 108 29.43 -0.28 -14.55
CA VAL A 108 28.44 0.80 -14.72
C VAL A 108 28.33 1.22 -16.19
N GLN A 109 29.43 1.17 -16.95
CA GLN A 109 29.41 1.48 -18.38
C GLN A 109 28.65 0.42 -19.18
N ILE A 110 28.85 -0.86 -18.90
CA ILE A 110 28.14 -1.94 -19.60
C ILE A 110 26.63 -1.85 -19.34
N PHE A 111 26.22 -1.61 -18.10
CA PHE A 111 24.80 -1.36 -17.80
C PHE A 111 24.23 -0.13 -18.53
N ALA A 112 25.03 0.93 -18.65
CA ALA A 112 24.62 2.13 -19.37
C ALA A 112 24.46 1.88 -20.87
N ASP A 113 25.37 1.09 -21.45
CA ASP A 113 25.34 0.70 -22.85
C ASP A 113 24.16 -0.25 -23.15
N ASP A 114 23.96 -1.29 -22.33
CA ASP A 114 22.88 -2.28 -22.48
C ASP A 114 21.48 -1.65 -22.34
N LEU A 115 21.33 -0.70 -21.42
CA LEU A 115 20.07 0.02 -21.17
C LEU A 115 19.93 1.31 -21.98
N ALA A 116 20.91 1.65 -22.83
CA ALA A 116 20.92 2.87 -23.64
C ALA A 116 20.67 4.17 -22.85
N VAL A 117 21.20 4.29 -21.63
CA VAL A 117 21.07 5.46 -20.75
C VAL A 117 22.43 6.04 -20.37
N GLY A 118 22.46 7.29 -19.88
CA GLY A 118 23.69 7.91 -19.40
C GLY A 118 24.26 7.22 -18.15
N ARG A 119 25.58 7.13 -18.02
CA ARG A 119 26.28 6.56 -16.85
C ARG A 119 25.82 7.13 -15.51
N THR A 120 25.45 8.41 -15.49
CA THR A 120 24.93 9.10 -14.30
C THR A 120 23.57 8.55 -13.86
N ILE A 121 22.74 8.08 -14.79
CA ILE A 121 21.43 7.46 -14.49
C ILE A 121 21.68 6.13 -13.79
N ILE A 122 22.49 5.24 -14.38
CA ILE A 122 22.85 3.96 -13.75
C ILE A 122 23.51 4.16 -12.39
N THR A 123 24.34 5.18 -12.22
CA THR A 123 24.97 5.46 -10.91
C THR A 123 23.93 5.82 -9.85
N LYS A 124 22.90 6.60 -10.20
CA LYS A 124 21.77 6.90 -9.31
C LYS A 124 20.93 5.65 -9.05
N ASP A 125 20.64 4.86 -10.09
CA ASP A 125 19.89 3.62 -9.96
C ASP A 125 20.60 2.64 -9.01
N LEU A 126 21.93 2.49 -9.13
CA LEU A 126 22.73 1.62 -8.28
C LEU A 126 22.73 2.05 -6.81
N GLU A 127 22.64 3.33 -6.49
CA GLU A 127 22.47 3.81 -5.10
C GLU A 127 21.09 3.41 -4.55
N LEU A 128 20.03 3.56 -5.35
CA LEU A 128 18.69 3.10 -4.96
C LEU A 128 18.62 1.57 -4.80
N ILE A 129 19.19 0.83 -5.74
CA ILE A 129 19.28 -0.64 -5.71
C ILE A 129 20.10 -1.10 -4.51
N LYS A 130 21.21 -0.43 -4.17
CA LYS A 130 22.01 -0.73 -2.98
C LYS A 130 21.21 -0.60 -1.70
N ASN A 131 20.39 0.46 -1.59
CA ASN A 131 19.51 0.64 -0.44
C ASN A 131 18.42 -0.43 -0.40
N TRP A 132 17.80 -0.75 -1.53
CA TRP A 132 16.82 -1.83 -1.65
C TRP A 132 17.43 -3.21 -1.28
N LEU A 133 18.62 -3.53 -1.78
CA LEU A 133 19.34 -4.77 -1.45
C LEU A 133 19.68 -4.90 0.02
N SER A 134 19.94 -3.77 0.70
CA SER A 134 20.19 -3.77 2.14
C SER A 134 19.01 -4.29 2.95
N TYR A 135 17.78 -4.17 2.42
CA TYR A 135 16.59 -4.78 3.02
C TYR A 135 16.78 -6.29 3.16
N PHE A 136 17.43 -6.95 2.22
CA PHE A 136 17.73 -8.40 2.23
C PHE A 136 19.07 -8.74 2.90
N ASP A 137 19.72 -7.81 3.60
CA ASP A 137 21.11 -7.94 4.09
C ASP A 137 22.11 -8.24 2.96
N LEU A 138 21.83 -7.78 1.74
CA LEU A 138 22.72 -7.87 0.60
C LEU A 138 23.49 -6.55 0.44
N LYS A 139 24.77 -6.64 0.10
CA LYS A 139 25.66 -5.49 -0.09
C LYS A 139 26.06 -5.35 -1.54
N LEU A 140 25.76 -4.21 -2.13
CA LEU A 140 26.24 -3.82 -3.46
C LEU A 140 27.48 -2.94 -3.31
N SER A 141 28.53 -3.29 -4.04
CA SER A 141 29.78 -2.53 -4.08
C SER A 141 30.29 -2.39 -5.51
N ILE A 142 30.92 -1.26 -5.82
CA ILE A 142 31.57 -1.03 -7.11
C ILE A 142 33.07 -1.18 -6.90
N ILE A 143 33.65 -2.24 -7.47
CA ILE A 143 35.06 -2.59 -7.31
C ILE A 143 35.82 -2.23 -8.59
N LYS A 144 36.92 -1.48 -8.46
CA LYS A 144 37.80 -1.11 -9.57
C LYS A 144 38.28 -2.36 -10.31
N ASN A 145 38.23 -2.36 -11.64
CA ASN A 145 38.61 -3.46 -12.53
C ASN A 145 37.80 -4.77 -12.39
N ARG A 146 36.75 -4.79 -11.56
CA ARG A 146 35.84 -5.95 -11.40
C ARG A 146 34.37 -5.60 -11.70
N GLY A 147 34.01 -4.32 -11.60
CA GLY A 147 32.66 -3.83 -11.88
C GLY A 147 31.78 -3.79 -10.64
N VAL A 148 30.46 -3.90 -10.85
CA VAL A 148 29.45 -3.98 -9.79
C VAL A 148 29.44 -5.40 -9.23
N CYS A 149 29.46 -5.52 -7.91
CA CYS A 149 29.53 -6.80 -7.21
C CYS A 149 28.47 -6.87 -6.11
N LEU A 150 27.72 -7.97 -6.11
CA LEU A 150 26.72 -8.30 -5.10
C LEU A 150 27.30 -9.30 -4.10
N GLN A 151 27.28 -8.92 -2.81
CA GLN A 151 27.74 -9.75 -1.69
C GLN A 151 26.58 -10.07 -0.75
N GLY A 152 26.60 -11.27 -0.18
CA GLY A 152 25.60 -11.75 0.77
C GLY A 152 25.36 -13.24 0.61
N ASN A 153 24.65 -13.83 1.58
CA ASN A 153 24.35 -15.25 1.58
C ASN A 153 23.36 -15.61 0.45
N GLU A 154 23.39 -16.88 0.03
CA GLU A 154 22.57 -17.35 -1.09
C GLU A 154 21.07 -17.35 -0.76
N PHE A 155 20.69 -17.66 0.48
CA PHE A 155 19.28 -17.62 0.90
C PHE A 155 18.65 -16.23 0.69
N ASN A 156 19.33 -15.18 1.13
CA ASN A 156 18.91 -13.79 1.00
C ASN A 156 18.87 -13.33 -0.46
N LYS A 157 19.77 -13.83 -1.31
CA LYS A 157 19.68 -13.61 -2.77
C LYS A 157 18.39 -14.21 -3.31
N ARG A 158 18.05 -15.45 -2.93
CA ARG A 158 16.78 -16.09 -3.35
C ARG A 158 15.55 -15.30 -2.88
N GLN A 159 15.58 -14.78 -1.66
CA GLN A 159 14.54 -13.89 -1.14
C GLN A 159 14.39 -12.62 -1.99
N ALA A 160 15.51 -11.98 -2.35
CA ALA A 160 15.50 -10.78 -3.19
C ALA A 160 14.99 -11.07 -4.62
N ILE A 161 15.35 -12.21 -5.21
CA ILE A 161 14.87 -12.65 -6.53
C ILE A 161 13.34 -12.83 -6.51
N ILE A 162 12.82 -13.61 -5.56
CA ILE A 162 11.36 -13.83 -5.43
C ILE A 162 10.64 -12.48 -5.25
N PHE A 163 11.17 -11.60 -4.41
CA PHE A 163 10.54 -10.29 -4.20
C PHE A 163 10.51 -9.45 -5.47
N GLU A 164 11.62 -9.38 -6.21
CA GLU A 164 11.72 -8.60 -7.44
C GLU A 164 10.84 -9.16 -8.55
N ASN A 165 10.80 -10.48 -8.73
CA ASN A 165 9.96 -11.13 -9.73
C ASN A 165 8.49 -10.77 -9.51
N ASN A 166 8.00 -10.90 -8.28
CA ASN A 166 6.63 -10.54 -7.92
C ASN A 166 6.34 -9.04 -8.11
N SER A 167 7.31 -8.17 -7.84
CA SER A 167 7.14 -6.72 -8.01
C SER A 167 7.08 -6.30 -9.48
N TYR A 168 7.80 -7.01 -10.35
CA TYR A 168 7.94 -6.67 -11.76
C TYR A 168 6.88 -7.31 -12.67
N PHE A 169 6.30 -8.45 -12.28
CA PHE A 169 5.33 -9.17 -13.10
C PHE A 169 4.06 -8.34 -13.37
N ASN A 170 3.65 -8.23 -14.65
CA ASN A 170 2.44 -7.52 -15.06
C ASN A 170 1.28 -8.49 -15.34
N GLU A 171 0.10 -8.23 -14.77
CA GLU A 171 -1.08 -9.11 -14.89
C GLU A 171 -1.74 -9.00 -16.27
N GLU A 172 -1.50 -7.93 -17.01
CA GLU A 172 -2.14 -7.70 -18.33
C GLU A 172 -1.59 -8.60 -19.46
N GLU A 173 -0.53 -9.38 -19.22
CA GLU A 173 0.11 -10.26 -20.22
C GLU A 173 -0.48 -11.69 -20.26
N THR A 174 -1.57 -11.97 -19.53
CA THR A 174 -2.11 -13.33 -19.38
C THR A 174 -3.03 -13.75 -20.52
N GLN A 175 -2.48 -14.38 -21.58
CA GLN A 175 -3.27 -14.98 -22.67
C GLN A 175 -3.03 -16.49 -22.85
N THR A 176 -2.10 -17.10 -22.12
CA THR A 176 -1.83 -18.53 -22.24
C THR A 176 -2.95 -19.32 -21.56
N PRO A 177 -3.53 -20.36 -22.18
CA PRO A 177 -4.47 -21.23 -21.47
C PRO A 177 -3.72 -22.05 -20.41
N MET A 178 -4.35 -22.25 -19.25
CA MET A 178 -3.80 -23.15 -18.24
C MET A 178 -3.85 -24.60 -18.75
N MET A 179 -2.76 -25.34 -18.55
CA MET A 179 -2.67 -26.74 -18.97
C MET A 179 -3.54 -27.65 -18.10
N ASP A 180 -4.11 -28.70 -18.69
CA ASP A 180 -4.84 -29.74 -17.94
C ASP A 180 -3.92 -30.46 -16.94
N GLY A 181 -4.45 -30.75 -15.74
CA GLY A 181 -3.73 -31.50 -14.69
C GLY A 181 -2.91 -30.65 -13.73
N ILE A 182 -2.95 -29.32 -13.84
CA ILE A 182 -2.45 -28.39 -12.83
C ILE A 182 -3.26 -28.53 -11.53
N ASP A 183 -2.58 -28.51 -10.37
CA ASP A 183 -3.22 -28.61 -9.05
C ASP A 183 -4.22 -27.45 -8.85
N TYR A 184 -5.36 -27.72 -8.21
CA TYR A 184 -6.43 -26.74 -8.00
C TYR A 184 -6.01 -25.53 -7.16
N ARG A 185 -4.89 -25.65 -6.41
CA ARG A 185 -4.28 -24.57 -5.64
C ARG A 185 -3.41 -23.62 -6.48
N ILE A 186 -3.23 -23.91 -7.76
CA ILE A 186 -2.55 -23.02 -8.69
C ILE A 186 -3.63 -22.33 -9.52
N ASP A 187 -3.82 -21.05 -9.27
CA ASP A 187 -4.69 -20.21 -10.08
C ASP A 187 -4.01 -19.77 -11.39
N ALA A 188 -4.79 -19.16 -12.29
CA ALA A 188 -4.28 -18.68 -13.56
C ALA A 188 -3.19 -17.61 -13.37
N HIS A 189 -3.33 -16.74 -12.36
CA HIS A 189 -2.37 -15.68 -12.09
C HIS A 189 -0.99 -16.25 -11.76
N PHE A 190 -0.90 -17.16 -10.78
CA PHE A 190 0.34 -17.82 -10.41
C PHE A 190 0.89 -18.67 -11.56
N TYR A 191 0.03 -19.35 -12.31
CA TYR A 191 0.46 -20.13 -13.47
C TYR A 191 1.22 -19.27 -14.49
N HIS A 192 0.69 -18.10 -14.85
CA HIS A 192 1.35 -17.18 -15.77
C HIS A 192 2.59 -16.54 -15.20
N TYR A 193 2.52 -16.11 -13.94
CA TYR A 193 3.68 -15.61 -13.20
C TYR A 193 4.83 -16.62 -13.23
N PHE A 194 4.52 -17.89 -12.95
CA PHE A 194 5.50 -18.96 -12.90
C PHE A 194 6.16 -19.19 -14.25
N LEU A 195 5.38 -19.28 -15.33
CA LEU A 195 5.92 -19.48 -16.68
C LEU A 195 6.78 -18.30 -17.15
N HIS A 196 6.43 -17.07 -16.77
CA HIS A 196 7.20 -15.89 -17.10
C HIS A 196 8.54 -15.86 -16.34
N CYS A 197 8.51 -16.08 -15.02
CA CYS A 197 9.69 -15.93 -14.17
C CYS A 197 10.60 -17.16 -14.17
N TYR A 198 10.04 -18.34 -14.45
CA TYR A 198 10.74 -19.62 -14.45
C TYR A 198 10.51 -20.41 -15.74
N PRO A 199 10.79 -19.84 -16.93
CA PRO A 199 10.41 -20.42 -18.23
C PRO A 199 11.08 -21.77 -18.53
N ASN A 200 12.17 -22.09 -17.84
CA ASN A 200 12.91 -23.34 -18.00
C ASN A 200 12.58 -24.38 -16.92
N GLN A 201 11.55 -24.16 -16.10
CA GLN A 201 11.10 -25.09 -15.07
C GLN A 201 9.78 -25.76 -15.45
N ASP A 202 9.64 -27.04 -15.09
CA ASP A 202 8.41 -27.81 -15.31
C ASP A 202 7.52 -27.75 -14.06
N LEU A 203 6.44 -26.96 -14.16
CA LEU A 203 5.48 -26.78 -13.07
C LEU A 203 4.76 -28.08 -12.69
N MET A 204 4.47 -28.98 -13.66
CA MET A 204 3.83 -30.26 -13.38
C MET A 204 4.74 -31.19 -12.58
N MET A 205 6.04 -31.20 -12.91
CA MET A 205 7.03 -31.93 -12.12
C MET A 205 7.11 -31.36 -10.70
N LEU A 206 7.16 -30.03 -10.57
CA LEU A 206 7.29 -29.36 -9.27
C LEU A 206 6.08 -29.58 -8.36
N GLN A 207 4.86 -29.44 -8.88
CA GLN A 207 3.67 -29.71 -8.07
C GLN A 207 3.63 -31.18 -7.61
N LYS A 208 4.06 -32.13 -8.46
CA LYS A 208 4.12 -33.55 -8.11
C LYS A 208 5.12 -33.81 -6.99
N LEU A 209 6.31 -33.23 -7.10
CA LEU A 209 7.33 -33.28 -6.05
C LEU A 209 6.81 -32.72 -4.72
N LEU A 210 6.04 -31.64 -4.75
CA LEU A 210 5.44 -31.05 -3.56
C LEU A 210 4.31 -31.93 -2.99
N LEU A 211 3.46 -32.54 -3.83
CA LEU A 211 2.44 -33.51 -3.42
C LEU A 211 3.03 -34.77 -2.75
N ASP A 212 4.17 -35.26 -3.27
CA ASP A 212 4.90 -36.37 -2.66
C ASP A 212 5.49 -35.96 -1.28
N ALA A 213 5.93 -34.70 -1.15
CA ALA A 213 6.36 -34.14 0.13
C ALA A 213 5.19 -34.01 1.12
N GLU A 214 4.01 -33.52 0.69
CA GLU A 214 2.78 -33.49 1.50
C GLU A 214 2.41 -34.88 2.05
N THR A 215 2.52 -35.90 1.20
CA THR A 215 2.29 -37.30 1.58
C THR A 215 3.27 -37.76 2.67
N THR A 216 4.55 -37.39 2.54
CA THR A 216 5.60 -37.71 3.52
C THR A 216 5.37 -36.99 4.85
N LEU A 217 4.97 -35.71 4.77
CA LEU A 217 4.68 -34.85 5.92
C LEU A 217 3.36 -35.18 6.62
N LYS A 218 2.45 -35.88 5.92
CA LYS A 218 1.05 -36.10 6.33
C LYS A 218 0.33 -34.77 6.58
N PHE A 219 0.60 -33.80 5.71
CA PHE A 219 0.11 -32.44 5.83
C PHE A 219 -0.26 -31.92 4.45
N THR A 220 -1.33 -31.12 4.37
CA THR A 220 -1.79 -30.47 3.15
C THR A 220 -1.70 -28.95 3.32
N TYR A 221 -0.91 -28.31 2.47
CA TYR A 221 -0.75 -26.87 2.40
C TYR A 221 -1.97 -26.21 1.78
N ASP A 222 -2.32 -25.04 2.30
CA ASP A 222 -3.28 -24.12 1.68
C ASP A 222 -2.74 -23.60 0.34
N GLU A 223 -3.61 -22.92 -0.42
CA GLU A 223 -3.33 -22.40 -1.75
C GLU A 223 -2.06 -21.52 -1.81
N ILE A 224 -1.96 -20.57 -0.88
CA ILE A 224 -0.87 -19.60 -0.80
C ILE A 224 0.43 -20.32 -0.44
N SER A 225 0.39 -21.16 0.58
CA SER A 225 1.55 -21.94 1.03
C SER A 225 2.05 -22.89 -0.05
N PHE A 226 1.15 -23.50 -0.82
CA PHE A 226 1.49 -24.45 -1.88
C PHE A 226 2.21 -23.76 -3.05
N THR A 227 1.66 -22.66 -3.54
CA THR A 227 2.22 -21.88 -4.65
C THR A 227 3.55 -21.22 -4.27
N GLN A 228 3.68 -20.70 -3.04
CA GLN A 228 4.96 -20.20 -2.49
C GLN A 228 6.04 -21.29 -2.46
N LEU A 229 5.68 -22.50 -2.03
CA LEU A 229 6.62 -23.62 -2.01
C LEU A 229 7.01 -24.03 -3.42
N CYS A 230 6.08 -24.09 -4.37
CA CYS A 230 6.38 -24.34 -5.78
C CYS A 230 7.40 -23.34 -6.33
N GLU A 231 7.20 -22.04 -6.10
CA GLU A 231 8.14 -21.00 -6.51
C GLU A 231 9.51 -21.16 -5.85
N TYR A 232 9.54 -21.32 -4.52
CA TYR A 232 10.79 -21.45 -3.78
C TYR A 232 11.59 -22.68 -4.21
N ILE A 233 10.91 -23.80 -4.46
CA ILE A 233 11.53 -25.02 -4.98
C ILE A 233 12.09 -24.76 -6.38
N ALA A 234 11.31 -24.19 -7.30
CA ALA A 234 11.75 -23.87 -8.66
C ALA A 234 13.03 -23.05 -8.67
N LEU A 235 13.04 -21.94 -7.92
CA LEU A 235 14.22 -21.08 -7.80
C LEU A 235 15.39 -21.86 -7.16
N SER A 236 15.15 -22.61 -6.09
CA SER A 236 16.21 -23.38 -5.42
C SER A 236 16.86 -24.38 -6.37
N LEU A 237 16.10 -25.08 -7.20
CA LEU A 237 16.65 -26.03 -8.18
C LEU A 237 17.48 -25.32 -9.26
N ILE A 238 17.05 -24.15 -9.75
CA ILE A 238 17.85 -23.33 -10.68
C ILE A 238 19.18 -22.91 -10.03
N ARG A 239 19.13 -22.44 -8.79
CA ARG A 239 20.32 -21.96 -8.08
C ARG A 239 21.29 -23.08 -7.76
N ILE A 240 20.80 -24.23 -7.29
CA ILE A 240 21.63 -25.42 -7.05
C ILE A 240 22.27 -25.91 -8.37
N SER A 241 21.49 -26.04 -9.45
CA SER A 241 22.02 -26.52 -10.74
C SER A 241 23.06 -25.60 -11.38
N THR A 242 23.06 -24.31 -11.02
CA THR A 242 24.07 -23.32 -11.45
C THR A 242 25.24 -23.17 -10.47
N GLY A 243 25.32 -24.02 -9.44
CA GLY A 243 26.41 -24.01 -8.45
C GLY A 243 26.26 -22.95 -7.36
N ASN A 244 25.12 -22.25 -7.30
CA ASN A 244 24.80 -21.27 -6.27
C ASN A 244 24.06 -21.96 -5.11
N ILE A 245 24.83 -22.64 -4.26
CA ILE A 245 24.32 -23.40 -3.11
C ILE A 245 24.38 -22.59 -1.81
N ILE A 246 23.51 -22.93 -0.87
CA ILE A 246 23.52 -22.38 0.49
C ILE A 246 24.65 -23.05 1.29
N GLU A 247 25.69 -22.30 1.62
CA GLU A 247 26.84 -22.80 2.41
C GLU A 247 26.81 -22.32 3.87
N GLU A 248 26.33 -21.10 4.11
CA GLU A 248 26.27 -20.53 5.45
C GLU A 248 25.07 -21.06 6.24
N ALA A 249 25.29 -21.31 7.54
CA ALA A 249 24.23 -21.61 8.49
C ALA A 249 23.39 -20.35 8.79
N ASN A 250 22.60 -19.88 7.83
CA ASN A 250 21.91 -18.61 7.94
C ASN A 250 20.40 -18.75 8.19
N ILE A 251 19.91 -17.91 9.10
CA ILE A 251 18.54 -17.60 9.58
C ILE A 251 17.60 -18.79 9.85
N LEU A 252 17.33 -19.64 8.86
CA LEU A 252 16.36 -20.74 8.95
C LEU A 252 16.87 -21.98 9.67
N ASN A 253 18.18 -22.18 9.78
CA ASN A 253 18.75 -23.28 10.58
C ASN A 253 18.39 -23.21 12.08
N ARG A 254 17.85 -22.08 12.54
CA ARG A 254 17.32 -21.93 13.90
C ARG A 254 15.85 -22.34 14.02
N ALA A 255 15.16 -22.55 12.89
CA ALA A 255 13.83 -23.13 12.89
C ALA A 255 13.94 -24.59 13.35
N LYS A 256 13.04 -25.01 14.23
CA LYS A 256 12.97 -26.41 14.63
C LYS A 256 12.33 -27.16 13.48
N ILE A 257 13.11 -28.04 12.88
CA ILE A 257 12.65 -28.97 11.87
C ILE A 257 12.50 -30.35 12.49
N SER A 258 11.50 -31.09 12.04
CA SER A 258 11.30 -32.49 12.34
C SER A 258 12.03 -33.37 11.33
N ASP A 259 12.30 -34.63 11.70
CA ASP A 259 12.92 -35.60 10.81
C ASP A 259 12.08 -35.82 9.55
N LEU A 260 10.74 -35.77 9.65
CA LEU A 260 9.83 -35.87 8.50
C LEU A 260 10.04 -34.73 7.50
N GLN A 261 10.20 -33.51 7.99
CA GLN A 261 10.45 -32.34 7.13
C GLN A 261 11.81 -32.44 6.44
N TYR A 262 12.82 -32.87 7.18
CA TYR A 262 14.14 -33.08 6.63
C TYR A 262 14.15 -34.16 5.54
N GLU A 263 13.52 -35.31 5.79
CA GLU A 263 13.45 -36.39 4.80
C GLU A 263 12.58 -36.04 3.58
N ALA A 264 11.46 -35.33 3.78
CA ALA A 264 10.66 -34.83 2.66
C ALA A 264 11.49 -33.89 1.77
N SER A 265 12.23 -32.96 2.38
CA SER A 265 13.09 -32.02 1.66
C SER A 265 14.23 -32.72 0.91
N ARG A 266 14.90 -33.65 1.59
CA ARG A 266 15.98 -34.44 1.02
C ARG A 266 15.51 -35.29 -0.15
N THR A 267 14.37 -35.95 -0.01
CA THR A 267 13.79 -36.79 -1.08
C THR A 267 13.43 -35.93 -2.28
N LEU A 268 12.82 -34.77 -2.05
CA LEU A 268 12.43 -33.84 -3.11
C LEU A 268 13.63 -33.38 -3.93
N ILE A 269 14.65 -32.80 -3.29
CA ILE A 269 15.82 -32.24 -4.00
C ILE A 269 16.60 -33.35 -4.72
N ASN A 270 16.77 -34.51 -4.09
CA ASN A 270 17.50 -35.63 -4.72
C ASN A 270 16.76 -36.23 -5.91
N THR A 271 15.43 -36.20 -5.90
CA THR A 271 14.61 -36.67 -7.03
C THR A 271 14.68 -35.69 -8.19
N ALA A 272 14.66 -34.38 -7.89
CA ALA A 272 14.77 -33.33 -8.90
C ALA A 272 16.18 -33.21 -9.51
N LEU A 273 17.24 -33.47 -8.72
CA LEU A 273 18.64 -33.33 -9.14
C LEU A 273 19.44 -34.62 -8.89
N PRO A 274 19.11 -35.74 -9.57
CA PRO A 274 19.66 -37.06 -9.25
C PRO A 274 21.18 -37.18 -9.50
N PHE A 275 21.73 -36.34 -10.39
CA PHE A 275 23.15 -36.35 -10.77
C PHE A 275 24.00 -35.31 -10.04
N TYR A 276 23.42 -34.47 -9.17
CA TYR A 276 24.18 -33.46 -8.42
C TYR A 276 24.90 -34.09 -7.22
N ASN A 277 26.07 -33.55 -6.85
CA ASN A 277 26.82 -34.06 -5.70
C ASN A 277 26.08 -33.78 -4.38
N LYS A 278 25.61 -34.85 -3.72
CA LYS A 278 24.78 -34.80 -2.52
C LYS A 278 25.51 -34.33 -1.26
N GLU A 279 26.85 -34.45 -1.23
CA GLU A 279 27.67 -34.07 -0.07
C GLU A 279 27.56 -32.57 0.25
N ASN A 280 27.26 -31.74 -0.76
CA ASN A 280 27.17 -30.28 -0.62
C ASN A 280 25.74 -29.76 -0.41
N LEU A 281 24.74 -30.64 -0.25
CA LEU A 281 23.32 -30.26 -0.21
C LEU A 281 22.70 -30.28 1.20
N THR A 282 23.46 -30.59 2.25
CA THR A 282 22.91 -30.70 3.61
C THR A 282 22.18 -29.43 4.05
N MET A 283 22.72 -28.25 3.75
CA MET A 283 22.09 -26.98 4.09
C MET A 283 20.87 -26.67 3.20
N GLU A 284 20.85 -27.12 1.95
CA GLU A 284 19.67 -27.02 1.08
C GLU A 284 18.50 -27.82 1.66
N TYR A 285 18.77 -29.05 2.12
CA TYR A 285 17.76 -29.88 2.78
C TYR A 285 17.21 -29.22 4.05
N HIS A 286 18.08 -28.67 4.89
CA HIS A 286 17.64 -27.96 6.10
C HIS A 286 16.80 -26.73 5.77
N CYS A 287 17.21 -25.93 4.78
CA CYS A 287 16.49 -24.71 4.42
C CYS A 287 15.11 -25.02 3.84
N LEU A 288 14.98 -26.00 2.93
CA LEU A 288 13.68 -26.39 2.40
C LEU A 288 12.81 -27.09 3.47
N ALA A 289 13.38 -27.87 4.38
CA ALA A 289 12.65 -28.41 5.53
C ALA A 289 12.10 -27.29 6.45
N ALA A 290 12.87 -26.23 6.66
CA ALA A 290 12.40 -25.06 7.39
C ALA A 290 11.29 -24.31 6.63
N GLN A 291 11.36 -24.24 5.29
CA GLN A 291 10.25 -23.70 4.48
C GLN A 291 8.98 -24.54 4.62
N PHE A 292 9.09 -25.87 4.65
CA PHE A 292 7.94 -26.74 4.95
C PHE A 292 7.35 -26.46 6.33
N ALA A 293 8.19 -26.18 7.34
CA ALA A 293 7.73 -25.82 8.68
C ALA A 293 6.98 -24.49 8.70
N LEU A 294 7.54 -23.46 8.06
CA LEU A 294 6.99 -22.10 8.05
C LEU A 294 5.67 -22.03 7.29
N ASN A 295 5.52 -22.79 6.21
CA ASN A 295 4.30 -22.80 5.42
C ASN A 295 3.25 -23.78 5.96
N GLY A 296 3.63 -24.70 6.85
CA GLY A 296 2.78 -25.81 7.27
C GLY A 296 1.88 -25.57 8.48
N ALA A 297 1.72 -24.31 8.91
CA ALA A 297 0.94 -23.91 10.10
C ALA A 297 1.04 -24.95 11.24
N TYR A 298 2.24 -25.10 11.82
CA TYR A 298 2.49 -26.21 12.74
C TYR A 298 1.59 -26.18 13.97
N ASP A 299 0.92 -27.31 14.18
CA ASP A 299 0.48 -27.90 15.45
C ASP A 299 0.96 -27.10 16.68
N ARG A 300 0.00 -26.45 17.37
CA ARG A 300 0.24 -25.53 18.51
C ARG A 300 1.18 -26.12 19.58
N ALA A 301 1.33 -27.43 19.60
CA ALA A 301 2.12 -28.18 20.58
C ALA A 301 3.63 -28.27 20.28
N SER A 302 4.14 -27.95 19.09
CA SER A 302 5.55 -28.25 18.75
C SER A 302 6.42 -27.10 18.21
N SER A 303 5.86 -25.91 17.97
CA SER A 303 6.58 -24.80 17.34
C SER A 303 7.66 -24.16 18.23
N THR A 304 8.76 -23.83 17.56
CA THR A 304 10.01 -23.26 18.05
C THR A 304 9.86 -21.87 18.70
N ILE A 305 10.64 -21.62 19.76
CA ILE A 305 11.03 -20.32 20.35
C ILE A 305 9.97 -19.21 20.29
N LYS A 306 9.35 -18.98 21.46
CA LYS A 306 8.62 -17.77 21.83
C LYS A 306 7.47 -17.38 20.88
N MET A 307 6.54 -18.29 20.57
CA MET A 307 5.23 -17.88 20.03
C MET A 307 4.64 -16.77 20.90
N ASP A 308 4.74 -16.94 22.23
CA ASP A 308 4.44 -15.93 23.26
C ASP A 308 5.10 -14.56 23.02
N TYR A 309 6.30 -14.50 22.43
CA TYR A 309 6.97 -13.21 22.14
C TYR A 309 6.35 -12.49 20.96
N TYR A 310 6.04 -13.22 19.88
CA TYR A 310 5.41 -12.61 18.70
C TYR A 310 3.94 -12.31 18.97
N GLU A 311 3.24 -13.18 19.69
CA GLU A 311 1.88 -12.94 20.18
C GLU A 311 1.83 -11.73 21.12
N ALA A 312 2.77 -11.57 22.05
CA ALA A 312 2.85 -10.36 22.87
C ALA A 312 3.11 -9.08 22.05
N ILE A 313 3.83 -9.17 20.92
CA ILE A 313 3.99 -8.04 19.99
C ILE A 313 2.67 -7.75 19.26
N ALA A 314 1.96 -8.78 18.82
CA ALA A 314 0.65 -8.66 18.19
C ALA A 314 -0.38 -8.05 19.14
N GLU A 315 -0.42 -8.46 20.41
CA GLU A 315 -1.27 -7.85 21.43
C GLU A 315 -0.97 -6.36 21.60
N GLN A 316 0.31 -5.99 21.75
CA GLN A 316 0.72 -4.57 21.86
C GLN A 316 0.29 -3.76 20.65
N PHE A 317 0.39 -4.35 19.45
CA PHE A 317 -0.05 -3.73 18.22
C PHE A 317 -1.56 -3.50 18.19
N ILE A 318 -2.35 -4.55 18.47
CA ILE A 318 -3.81 -4.47 18.52
C ILE A 318 -4.27 -3.43 19.54
N GLN A 319 -3.65 -3.38 20.72
CA GLN A 319 -3.98 -2.38 21.74
C GLN A 319 -3.68 -0.95 21.29
N LYS A 320 -2.58 -0.75 20.56
CA LYS A 320 -2.29 0.55 19.94
C LYS A 320 -3.37 0.92 18.92
N LEU A 321 -3.75 -0.01 18.03
CA LEU A 321 -4.77 0.26 17.02
C LEU A 321 -6.15 0.55 17.62
N LYS A 322 -6.52 -0.12 18.73
CA LYS A 322 -7.76 0.17 19.48
C LYS A 322 -7.85 1.61 19.98
N SER A 323 -6.72 2.28 20.22
CA SER A 323 -6.70 3.69 20.61
C SER A 323 -6.83 4.68 19.45
N ILE A 324 -6.75 4.18 18.20
CA ILE A 324 -6.75 4.98 16.97
C ILE A 324 -8.04 4.79 16.18
N ILE A 325 -8.55 3.55 16.12
CA ILE A 325 -9.81 3.24 15.44
C ILE A 325 -10.97 3.77 16.29
N VAL A 326 -11.69 4.74 15.73
CA VAL A 326 -12.89 5.33 16.33
C VAL A 326 -14.11 4.74 15.63
N ASN A 327 -15.24 4.61 16.33
CA ASN A 327 -16.51 4.04 15.84
C ASN A 327 -16.51 2.52 15.54
N LYS A 328 -15.38 1.84 15.67
CA LYS A 328 -15.25 0.38 15.52
C LYS A 328 -14.41 -0.22 16.63
N LYS A 329 -14.73 -1.44 17.04
CA LYS A 329 -14.03 -2.18 18.10
C LYS A 329 -13.40 -3.41 17.49
N ILE A 330 -12.11 -3.51 17.70
CA ILE A 330 -11.39 -4.76 17.41
C ILE A 330 -11.75 -5.77 18.51
N ILE A 331 -12.40 -6.86 18.12
CA ILE A 331 -12.54 -8.04 18.96
C ILE A 331 -11.20 -8.76 19.00
N THR A 332 -10.51 -8.62 20.13
CA THR A 332 -9.29 -9.39 20.38
C THR A 332 -9.67 -10.77 20.87
N ASN A 333 -9.38 -11.78 20.07
CA ASN A 333 -9.43 -13.18 20.45
C ASN A 333 -8.05 -13.81 20.22
N ASP A 334 -7.82 -14.99 20.80
CA ASP A 334 -6.55 -15.71 20.68
C ASP A 334 -6.22 -16.03 19.21
N GLY A 335 -7.23 -16.18 18.35
CA GLY A 335 -7.06 -16.40 16.91
C GLY A 335 -6.34 -15.24 16.23
N LEU A 336 -6.87 -14.01 16.34
CA LEU A 336 -6.26 -12.81 15.73
C LEU A 336 -4.84 -12.57 16.24
N ILE A 337 -4.62 -12.75 17.55
CA ILE A 337 -3.30 -12.60 18.16
C ILE A 337 -2.33 -13.61 17.55
N SER A 338 -2.75 -14.87 17.45
CA SER A 338 -1.92 -15.94 16.90
C SER A 338 -1.64 -15.76 15.41
N ASP A 339 -2.63 -15.35 14.62
CA ASP A 339 -2.48 -15.09 13.18
C ASP A 339 -1.47 -13.95 12.91
N LEU A 340 -1.59 -12.83 13.65
CA LEU A 340 -0.64 -11.72 13.56
C LEU A 340 0.75 -12.10 14.10
N GLY A 341 0.81 -12.84 15.21
CA GLY A 341 2.06 -13.34 15.77
C GLY A 341 2.80 -14.25 14.80
N MET A 342 2.07 -15.16 14.16
CA MET A 342 2.59 -16.04 13.11
C MET A 342 3.08 -15.22 11.90
N LEU A 343 2.32 -14.23 11.45
CA LEU A 343 2.74 -13.34 10.37
C LEU A 343 4.05 -12.62 10.70
N PHE A 344 4.17 -12.06 11.91
CA PHE A 344 5.40 -11.38 12.34
C PHE A 344 6.59 -12.32 12.44
N GLN A 345 6.38 -13.54 12.93
CA GLN A 345 7.41 -14.58 12.98
C GLN A 345 7.85 -14.97 11.57
N LYS A 346 6.91 -15.25 10.66
CA LYS A 346 7.21 -15.58 9.26
C LYS A 346 7.99 -14.46 8.59
N LYS A 347 7.56 -13.20 8.71
CA LYS A 347 8.26 -12.06 8.14
C LYS A 347 9.66 -11.86 8.70
N LYS A 348 9.88 -12.20 9.98
CA LYS A 348 11.21 -12.15 10.60
C LYS A 348 12.18 -13.19 10.02
N LEU A 349 11.66 -14.35 9.62
CA LEU A 349 12.46 -15.45 9.07
C LEU A 349 12.59 -15.38 7.55
N GLN A 350 11.60 -14.82 6.87
CA GLN A 350 11.50 -14.74 5.41
C GLN A 350 11.13 -13.31 4.98
N LYS A 351 12.11 -12.59 4.43
CA LYS A 351 11.94 -11.20 3.97
C LYS A 351 11.08 -11.10 2.71
N SER A 352 11.11 -12.15 1.89
CA SER A 352 10.26 -12.31 0.71
C SER A 352 8.93 -12.98 1.01
N TYR A 353 8.54 -13.13 2.29
CA TYR A 353 7.21 -13.65 2.58
C TYR A 353 6.20 -12.72 1.92
N GLN A 354 5.42 -13.28 1.01
CA GLN A 354 4.39 -12.59 0.24
C GLN A 354 3.18 -13.49 0.23
N MET A 355 2.19 -13.22 1.07
CA MET A 355 0.91 -13.92 0.97
C MET A 355 0.36 -13.60 -0.41
N MET A 356 0.43 -14.57 -1.33
CA MET A 356 -0.01 -14.35 -2.70
C MET A 356 -1.51 -14.20 -2.70
N ASN A 357 -1.94 -12.94 -2.77
CA ASN A 357 -3.16 -12.48 -3.39
C ASN A 357 -2.71 -11.25 -4.18
N GLY A 358 -2.74 -11.33 -5.51
CA GLY A 358 -2.07 -10.40 -6.43
C GLY A 358 -2.45 -8.91 -6.31
N THR A 359 -2.07 -8.12 -7.30
CA THR A 359 -2.30 -6.66 -7.28
C THR A 359 -3.79 -6.30 -7.13
N SER A 360 -4.70 -7.18 -7.58
CA SER A 360 -6.15 -7.02 -7.35
C SER A 360 -6.53 -7.02 -5.86
N PHE A 361 -5.95 -7.87 -5.01
CA PHE A 361 -6.33 -7.92 -3.60
C PHE A 361 -5.87 -6.68 -2.84
N ILE A 362 -4.64 -6.21 -3.10
CA ILE A 362 -4.17 -4.93 -2.55
C ILE A 362 -5.12 -3.81 -2.98
N ARG A 363 -5.49 -3.77 -4.27
CA ARG A 363 -6.40 -2.76 -4.81
C ARG A 363 -7.77 -2.80 -4.15
N ASP A 364 -8.34 -3.99 -3.96
CA ASP A 364 -9.64 -4.17 -3.33
C ASP A 364 -9.59 -3.72 -1.86
N ILE A 365 -8.53 -4.10 -1.12
CA ILE A 365 -8.34 -3.64 0.27
C ILE A 365 -8.16 -2.12 0.35
N LYS A 366 -7.34 -1.51 -0.51
CA LYS A 366 -7.16 -0.05 -0.52
C LYS A 366 -8.43 0.69 -0.97
N LYS A 367 -9.25 0.09 -1.82
CA LYS A 367 -10.51 0.68 -2.26
C LYS A 367 -11.59 0.57 -1.19
N ASP A 368 -11.76 -0.60 -0.60
CA ASP A 368 -12.87 -0.90 0.32
C ASP A 368 -12.52 -0.56 1.78
N LEU A 369 -11.23 -0.52 2.14
CA LEU A 369 -10.73 -0.28 3.50
C LEU A 369 -9.56 0.73 3.54
N PRO A 370 -9.64 1.89 2.84
CA PRO A 370 -8.51 2.83 2.73
C PRO A 370 -8.04 3.39 4.08
N SER A 371 -8.99 3.65 4.99
CA SER A 371 -8.71 4.10 6.36
C SER A 371 -7.88 3.09 7.14
N LEU A 372 -8.37 1.85 7.22
CA LEU A 372 -7.75 0.79 8.00
C LEU A 372 -6.38 0.42 7.43
N TYR A 373 -6.26 0.43 6.10
CA TYR A 373 -4.97 0.26 5.43
C TYR A 373 -3.98 1.36 5.84
N GLY A 374 -4.40 2.62 5.79
CA GLY A 374 -3.59 3.75 6.28
C GLY A 374 -3.21 3.62 7.75
N ILE A 375 -4.15 3.23 8.62
CA ILE A 375 -3.91 2.99 10.06
C ILE A 375 -2.80 1.96 10.26
N VAL A 376 -2.88 0.83 9.57
CA VAL A 376 -1.86 -0.23 9.67
C VAL A 376 -0.53 0.28 9.13
N LEU A 377 -0.52 0.89 7.94
CA LEU A 377 0.67 1.41 7.27
C LEU A 377 1.46 2.40 8.15
N THR A 378 0.77 3.31 8.82
CA THR A 378 1.39 4.33 9.68
C THR A 378 1.82 3.78 11.05
N ASN A 379 1.20 2.69 11.52
CA ASN A 379 1.45 2.14 12.86
C ASN A 379 2.31 0.88 12.88
N ILE A 380 2.72 0.35 11.73
CA ILE A 380 3.57 -0.85 11.63
C ILE A 380 5.05 -0.56 11.95
N GLN A 381 5.50 0.69 11.80
CA GLN A 381 6.91 1.08 11.94
C GLN A 381 7.57 0.71 13.29
N PRO A 382 6.90 0.83 14.46
CA PRO A 382 7.48 0.35 15.72
C PRO A 382 7.74 -1.16 15.72
N ILE A 383 6.92 -1.95 15.03
CA ILE A 383 7.13 -3.39 14.88
C ILE A 383 8.33 -3.65 13.96
N GLU A 384 8.42 -2.94 12.84
CA GLU A 384 9.58 -2.98 11.95
C GLU A 384 10.89 -2.72 12.71
N GLN A 385 10.90 -1.70 13.56
CA GLN A 385 12.07 -1.35 14.37
C GLN A 385 12.38 -2.40 15.43
N LYS A 386 11.37 -2.88 16.17
CA LYS A 386 11.51 -3.87 17.25
C LYS A 386 11.99 -5.22 16.72
N LEU A 387 11.48 -5.64 15.57
CA LEU A 387 11.81 -6.91 14.93
C LEU A 387 12.96 -6.79 13.92
N HIS A 388 13.40 -5.58 13.57
CA HIS A 388 14.36 -5.35 12.48
C HIS A 388 13.90 -6.03 11.17
N ILE A 389 12.66 -5.73 10.76
CA ILE A 389 12.03 -6.21 9.52
C ILE A 389 11.42 -5.03 8.77
N LYS A 390 10.96 -5.25 7.53
CA LYS A 390 10.06 -4.35 6.81
C LYS A 390 8.86 -5.12 6.31
N PHE A 391 7.75 -4.43 6.13
CA PHE A 391 6.53 -4.99 5.54
C PHE A 391 6.36 -4.50 4.09
N SER A 392 5.80 -5.35 3.24
CA SER A 392 5.39 -5.02 1.87
C SER A 392 3.90 -4.71 1.81
N GLU A 393 3.40 -4.25 0.65
CA GLU A 393 1.98 -3.91 0.46
C GLU A 393 1.06 -5.10 0.75
N ASN A 394 1.45 -6.30 0.31
CA ASN A 394 0.73 -7.54 0.60
C ASN A 394 0.61 -7.80 2.11
N ASP A 395 1.67 -7.56 2.89
CA ASP A 395 1.60 -7.76 4.34
C ASP A 395 0.63 -6.74 4.98
N ILE A 396 0.71 -5.47 4.57
CA ILE A 396 -0.17 -4.42 5.10
C ILE A 396 -1.62 -4.71 4.72
N ALA A 397 -1.89 -5.12 3.48
CA ALA A 397 -3.22 -5.50 3.01
C ALA A 397 -3.76 -6.71 3.79
N TYR A 398 -2.92 -7.72 4.04
CA TYR A 398 -3.32 -8.90 4.80
C TYR A 398 -3.57 -8.60 6.28
N ILE A 399 -2.71 -7.81 6.94
CA ILE A 399 -2.93 -7.34 8.31
C ILE A 399 -4.23 -6.54 8.38
N THR A 400 -4.48 -5.67 7.38
CA THR A 400 -5.72 -4.89 7.25
C THR A 400 -6.93 -5.81 7.15
N MET A 401 -6.87 -6.85 6.32
CA MET A 401 -7.92 -7.85 6.21
C MET A 401 -8.17 -8.59 7.52
N LEU A 402 -7.12 -9.10 8.19
CA LEU A 402 -7.25 -9.78 9.49
C LEU A 402 -7.92 -8.89 10.53
N LEU A 403 -7.51 -7.62 10.59
CA LEU A 403 -8.12 -6.64 11.49
C LEU A 403 -9.57 -6.39 11.10
N SER A 404 -9.88 -6.22 9.81
CA SER A 404 -11.25 -5.99 9.32
C SER A 404 -12.20 -7.12 9.70
N ASN A 405 -11.75 -8.37 9.64
CA ASN A 405 -12.51 -9.56 10.06
C ASN A 405 -12.79 -9.56 11.57
N ALA A 406 -11.95 -8.87 12.35
CA ALA A 406 -12.10 -8.71 13.79
C ALA A 406 -12.78 -7.39 14.19
N LEU A 407 -13.06 -6.49 13.24
CA LEU A 407 -13.82 -5.28 13.52
C LEU A 407 -15.29 -5.62 13.70
N LYS A 408 -15.88 -5.02 14.72
CA LYS A 408 -17.32 -4.83 14.81
C LYS A 408 -17.60 -3.36 14.95
N ASP A 409 -18.77 -2.95 14.49
CA ASP A 409 -19.24 -1.61 14.77
C ASP A 409 -19.28 -1.42 16.29
N ASP A 410 -18.42 -0.51 16.75
CA ASP A 410 -18.47 0.03 18.11
C ASP A 410 -19.18 1.35 17.96
N LEU A 411 -20.45 1.19 17.60
CA LEU A 411 -21.38 2.28 17.64
C LEU A 411 -21.24 2.83 19.05
N PHE A 412 -20.82 4.09 19.22
CA PHE A 412 -20.90 4.74 20.52
C PHE A 412 -22.32 4.49 21.02
N THR A 413 -22.45 3.61 22.01
CA THR A 413 -23.76 3.07 22.31
C THR A 413 -24.47 4.14 23.14
N LEU A 414 -25.28 4.96 22.48
CA LEU A 414 -25.97 6.08 23.10
C LEU A 414 -27.10 5.54 23.98
N ARG A 415 -27.21 6.09 25.18
CA ARG A 415 -28.27 5.80 26.15
C ARG A 415 -29.37 6.81 25.97
N ILE A 416 -30.58 6.36 25.68
CA ILE A 416 -31.72 7.25 25.53
C ILE A 416 -32.78 6.95 26.59
N ILE A 417 -33.40 8.02 27.08
CA ILE A 417 -34.60 7.95 27.90
C ILE A 417 -35.77 8.44 27.06
N LEU A 418 -36.73 7.56 26.81
CA LEU A 418 -37.99 7.89 26.15
C LEU A 418 -39.07 8.12 27.22
N VAL A 419 -39.51 9.37 27.35
CA VAL A 419 -40.67 9.73 28.18
C VAL A 419 -41.94 9.39 27.42
N THR A 420 -42.94 8.85 28.11
CA THR A 420 -44.21 8.42 27.51
C THR A 420 -45.37 8.73 28.45
N THR A 421 -46.54 9.00 27.88
CA THR A 421 -47.83 9.10 28.61
C THR A 421 -48.73 7.89 28.34
N LYS A 422 -48.17 6.84 27.73
CA LYS A 422 -48.90 5.63 27.31
C LYS A 422 -48.71 4.52 28.33
N ASP A 423 -49.58 3.52 28.27
CA ASP A 423 -49.46 2.30 29.06
C ASP A 423 -48.17 1.52 28.73
N GLU A 424 -47.83 0.56 29.58
CA GLU A 424 -46.59 -0.21 29.48
C GLU A 424 -46.46 -0.98 28.16
N ASN A 425 -47.56 -1.53 27.62
CA ASN A 425 -47.51 -2.33 26.40
C ASN A 425 -47.27 -1.45 25.18
N THR A 426 -47.98 -0.32 25.10
CA THR A 426 -47.77 0.68 24.03
C THR A 426 -46.35 1.25 24.09
N SER A 427 -45.86 1.56 25.30
CA SER A 427 -44.50 2.06 25.51
C SER A 427 -43.43 1.03 25.14
N ARG A 428 -43.67 -0.25 25.41
CA ARG A 428 -42.81 -1.36 24.96
C ARG A 428 -42.78 -1.50 23.45
N TYR A 429 -43.93 -1.34 22.77
CA TYR A 429 -44.00 -1.33 21.31
C TYR A 429 -43.19 -0.18 20.71
N ILE A 430 -43.34 1.05 21.23
CA ILE A 430 -42.57 2.21 20.76
C ILE A 430 -41.08 2.00 20.97
N ARG A 431 -40.65 1.55 22.15
CA ARG A 431 -39.26 1.20 22.44
C ARG A 431 -38.69 0.17 21.46
N GLN A 432 -39.44 -0.88 21.13
CA GLN A 432 -39.02 -1.86 20.13
C GLN A 432 -38.92 -1.25 18.73
N LYS A 433 -39.86 -0.36 18.36
CA LYS A 433 -39.85 0.34 17.08
C LYS A 433 -38.61 1.23 16.96
N VAL A 434 -38.28 1.99 17.99
CA VAL A 434 -37.07 2.83 18.07
C VAL A 434 -35.81 1.96 18.01
N SER A 435 -35.73 0.92 18.84
CA SER A 435 -34.59 -0.01 18.88
C SER A 435 -34.30 -0.71 17.55
N LYS A 436 -35.32 -0.93 16.72
CA LYS A 436 -35.16 -1.55 15.40
C LYS A 436 -34.84 -0.55 14.29
N SER A 437 -35.21 0.71 14.47
CA SER A 437 -35.11 1.72 13.42
C SER A 437 -33.86 2.59 13.55
N LEU A 438 -33.27 2.65 14.73
CA LEU A 438 -32.10 3.47 15.02
C LEU A 438 -30.85 2.60 15.19
N SER A 439 -29.80 3.01 14.51
CA SER A 439 -28.45 2.49 14.72
C SER A 439 -27.86 3.20 15.96
N PHE A 440 -26.79 2.67 16.54
CA PHE A 440 -26.02 3.32 17.62
C PHE A 440 -26.62 3.39 19.03
N LEU A 441 -27.70 2.65 19.35
CA LEU A 441 -28.29 2.65 20.71
C LEU A 441 -27.80 1.50 21.60
N ASN A 442 -27.33 1.83 22.82
CA ASN A 442 -27.02 0.82 23.87
C ASN A 442 -28.28 0.31 24.55
N THR A 443 -29.08 1.29 24.98
CA THR A 443 -30.11 1.10 25.98
C THR A 443 -31.17 2.15 25.74
N ILE A 444 -32.41 1.69 25.67
CA ILE A 444 -33.60 2.53 25.60
C ILE A 444 -34.37 2.27 26.88
N SER A 445 -34.28 3.22 27.81
CA SER A 445 -35.13 3.24 28.99
C SER A 445 -36.42 3.97 28.64
N THR A 446 -37.56 3.44 29.10
CA THR A 446 -38.86 4.11 28.97
C THR A 446 -39.33 4.53 30.34
N LEU A 447 -39.74 5.79 30.49
CA LEU A 447 -40.25 6.35 31.73
C LEU A 447 -41.62 6.99 31.51
N HIS A 448 -42.56 6.73 32.41
CA HIS A 448 -43.83 7.47 32.36
C HIS A 448 -43.58 8.94 32.72
N TYR A 449 -44.33 9.88 32.13
CA TYR A 449 -44.16 11.32 32.37
C TYR A 449 -44.19 11.68 33.86
N GLU A 450 -45.03 11.02 34.66
CA GLU A 450 -45.11 11.23 36.10
C GLU A 450 -43.82 10.88 36.87
N GLN A 451 -42.95 10.06 36.26
CA GLN A 451 -41.70 9.59 36.85
C GLN A 451 -40.49 10.38 36.34
N ILE A 452 -40.69 11.46 35.58
CA ILE A 452 -39.59 12.20 34.97
C ILE A 452 -38.63 12.81 36.00
N ASN A 453 -39.14 13.16 37.18
CA ASN A 453 -38.34 13.69 38.28
C ASN A 453 -37.55 12.61 39.04
N GLN A 454 -37.65 11.35 38.62
CA GLN A 454 -36.97 10.18 39.22
C GLN A 454 -35.87 9.62 38.28
N ILE A 455 -35.39 10.42 37.34
CA ILE A 455 -34.29 10.03 36.45
C ILE A 455 -32.98 10.03 37.25
N ASP A 456 -32.57 8.84 37.71
CA ASP A 456 -31.30 8.62 38.42
C ASP A 456 -30.21 7.99 37.53
N GLN A 457 -30.54 7.68 36.27
CA GLN A 457 -29.64 7.02 35.32
C GLN A 457 -28.99 8.05 34.39
N GLU A 458 -27.71 7.87 34.09
CA GLU A 458 -27.04 8.66 33.05
C GLU A 458 -27.62 8.35 31.66
N TYR A 459 -27.87 9.40 30.89
CA TYR A 459 -28.38 9.34 29.53
C TYR A 459 -27.62 10.32 28.63
N ASP A 460 -27.66 10.06 27.34
CA ASP A 460 -27.08 10.91 26.30
C ASP A 460 -28.15 11.76 25.62
N LEU A 461 -29.38 11.25 25.50
CA LEU A 461 -30.52 11.99 24.97
C LEU A 461 -31.81 11.67 25.76
N LEU A 462 -32.49 12.72 26.21
CA LEU A 462 -33.84 12.65 26.74
C LEU A 462 -34.84 13.01 25.63
N VAL A 463 -35.84 12.16 25.41
CA VAL A 463 -36.87 12.35 24.37
C VAL A 463 -38.24 12.42 25.03
N SER A 464 -39.02 13.46 24.75
CA SER A 464 -40.31 13.67 25.38
C SER A 464 -41.41 14.08 24.39
N PRO A 465 -42.64 13.55 24.51
CA PRO A 465 -43.80 14.00 23.72
C PRO A 465 -44.44 15.27 24.29
N LEU A 466 -43.98 15.75 25.44
CA LEU A 466 -44.51 16.92 26.15
C LEU A 466 -43.37 17.88 26.50
N PRO A 467 -43.63 19.21 26.47
CA PRO A 467 -42.67 20.20 26.97
C PRO A 467 -42.31 19.94 28.44
N LEU A 468 -41.03 20.05 28.78
CA LEU A 468 -40.52 19.84 30.14
C LEU A 468 -40.21 21.18 30.76
N THR A 469 -40.98 21.60 31.78
CA THR A 469 -40.86 22.96 32.34
C THR A 469 -39.58 23.20 33.13
N ASP A 470 -38.94 22.14 33.63
CA ASP A 470 -37.73 22.22 34.45
C ASP A 470 -36.45 21.98 33.64
N LYS A 471 -36.55 21.95 32.30
CA LYS A 471 -35.44 21.72 31.37
C LYS A 471 -35.46 22.73 30.22
N SER A 472 -34.27 23.13 29.77
CA SER A 472 -34.11 23.93 28.57
C SER A 472 -34.37 23.12 27.30
N GLU A 473 -34.68 23.80 26.19
CA GLU A 473 -34.92 23.15 24.89
C GLU A 473 -33.70 22.38 24.35
N GLU A 474 -32.50 22.66 24.85
CA GLU A 474 -31.27 21.97 24.46
C GLU A 474 -31.06 20.64 25.21
N GLU A 475 -31.70 20.47 26.37
CA GLU A 475 -31.53 19.31 27.26
C GLU A 475 -32.40 18.10 26.88
N TYR A 476 -33.39 18.28 26.01
CA TYR A 476 -34.28 17.19 25.58
C TYR A 476 -34.81 17.43 24.16
N LEU A 477 -35.15 16.35 23.48
CA LEU A 477 -35.80 16.40 22.17
C LEU A 477 -37.33 16.29 22.33
N LEU A 478 -38.04 17.33 21.92
CA LEU A 478 -39.50 17.33 21.84
C LEU A 478 -39.97 16.59 20.58
N ILE A 479 -40.83 15.60 20.75
CA ILE A 479 -41.42 14.79 19.67
C ILE A 479 -42.95 14.83 19.70
N SER A 480 -43.59 14.28 18.67
CA SER A 480 -45.05 14.18 18.61
C SER A 480 -45.63 13.17 19.62
N PRO A 481 -46.75 13.49 20.31
CA PRO A 481 -47.48 12.53 21.16
C PRO A 481 -48.00 11.28 20.42
N ARG A 482 -48.08 11.33 19.09
CA ARG A 482 -48.49 10.19 18.26
C ARG A 482 -47.35 9.19 18.05
N PHE A 483 -46.10 9.63 18.13
CA PHE A 483 -44.90 8.87 17.81
C PHE A 483 -44.94 8.19 16.42
N ASP A 484 -44.47 8.88 15.39
CA ASP A 484 -44.39 8.34 14.02
C ASP A 484 -42.94 8.23 13.50
N ASN A 485 -42.79 7.99 12.19
CA ASN A 485 -41.46 7.78 11.60
C ASN A 485 -40.66 9.09 11.47
N GLN A 486 -41.30 10.25 11.46
CA GLN A 486 -40.60 11.55 11.47
C GLN A 486 -39.93 11.76 12.82
N ASP A 487 -40.59 11.38 13.92
CA ASP A 487 -39.98 11.45 15.26
C ASP A 487 -38.73 10.56 15.36
N ILE A 488 -38.75 9.39 14.71
CA ILE A 488 -37.56 8.51 14.64
C ILE A 488 -36.41 9.21 13.91
N LEU A 489 -36.68 9.91 12.80
CA LEU A 489 -35.65 10.66 12.07
C LEU A 489 -35.06 11.80 12.91
N LEU A 490 -35.89 12.54 13.65
CA LEU A 490 -35.43 13.60 14.55
C LEU A 490 -34.53 13.06 15.67
N ILE A 491 -34.89 11.90 16.24
CA ILE A 491 -34.06 11.22 17.23
C ILE A 491 -32.72 10.81 16.58
N ASP A 492 -32.74 10.23 15.37
CA ASP A 492 -31.53 9.84 14.65
C ASP A 492 -30.58 11.03 14.38
N GLU A 493 -31.11 12.15 13.90
CA GLU A 493 -30.34 13.38 13.65
C GLU A 493 -29.70 13.91 14.93
N ARG A 494 -30.44 13.99 16.03
CA ARG A 494 -29.90 14.46 17.31
C ARG A 494 -28.85 13.52 17.88
N LEU A 495 -29.05 12.20 17.74
CA LEU A 495 -28.05 11.20 18.16
C LEU A 495 -26.75 11.31 17.36
N LYS A 496 -26.83 11.50 16.04
CA LYS A 496 -25.66 11.76 15.18
C LYS A 496 -24.90 13.02 15.60
N GLN A 497 -25.62 14.07 15.98
CA GLN A 497 -25.00 15.31 16.48
C GLN A 497 -24.26 15.06 17.81
N ILE A 498 -24.91 14.42 18.78
CA ILE A 498 -24.30 14.08 20.08
C ILE A 498 -23.08 13.17 19.89
N GLN A 499 -23.17 12.23 18.95
CA GLN A 499 -22.06 11.35 18.58
C GLN A 499 -20.87 12.16 18.04
N LYS A 500 -21.11 13.14 17.16
CA LYS A 500 -20.07 14.05 16.64
C LYS A 500 -19.44 14.89 17.75
N GLU A 501 -20.26 15.44 18.65
CA GLU A 501 -19.80 16.21 19.82
C GLU A 501 -18.90 15.37 20.75
N LYS A 502 -19.29 14.13 21.03
CA LYS A 502 -18.49 13.21 21.87
C LYS A 502 -17.17 12.78 21.22
N GLN A 503 -17.13 12.69 19.89
CA GLN A 503 -15.90 12.38 19.14
C GLN A 503 -14.97 13.60 19.06
N SER A 504 -15.53 14.80 19.11
CA SER A 504 -14.81 16.08 19.02
C SER A 504 -14.02 16.47 20.28
N ILE A 505 -13.54 15.54 21.11
CA ILE A 505 -12.53 15.86 22.14
C ILE A 505 -11.27 16.32 21.41
N LEU A 506 -11.20 17.64 21.24
CA LEU A 506 -10.23 18.41 20.47
C LEU A 506 -8.81 18.04 20.88
N VAL A 507 -8.06 17.51 19.91
CA VAL A 507 -6.60 17.62 19.91
C VAL A 507 -6.25 18.78 19.00
N SER A 508 -5.85 19.90 19.59
CA SER A 508 -5.21 21.01 18.88
C SER A 508 -3.80 20.61 18.44
N ASN A 509 -3.68 19.75 17.44
CA ASN A 509 -2.43 19.55 16.73
C ASN A 509 -2.47 20.38 15.46
N ASN A 510 -1.85 21.55 15.52
CA ASN A 510 -1.73 22.47 14.39
C ASN A 510 -0.70 21.92 13.38
N LEU A 511 -1.04 20.82 12.69
CA LEU A 511 -0.17 20.15 11.70
C LEU A 511 -0.35 20.71 10.29
N PHE A 512 -1.53 21.26 10.01
CA PHE A 512 -1.85 21.87 8.73
C PHE A 512 -1.66 23.38 8.81
N HIS A 513 -1.01 23.93 7.79
CA HIS A 513 -0.80 25.36 7.66
C HIS A 513 -0.98 25.77 6.20
N GLU A 514 -1.60 26.94 5.97
CA GLU A 514 -1.87 27.42 4.60
C GLU A 514 -0.61 27.50 3.73
N ASN A 515 0.54 27.86 4.31
CA ASN A 515 1.82 27.94 3.59
C ASN A 515 2.40 26.57 3.19
N LEU A 516 1.81 25.46 3.66
CA LEU A 516 2.18 24.10 3.27
C LEU A 516 1.19 23.49 2.26
N ILE A 517 0.21 24.27 1.80
CA ILE A 517 -0.79 23.84 0.83
C ILE A 517 -0.42 24.37 -0.55
N ALA A 518 -0.28 23.46 -1.51
CA ALA A 518 -0.04 23.76 -2.90
C ALA A 518 -1.15 23.21 -3.78
N LEU A 519 -1.90 24.12 -4.39
CA LEU A 519 -2.98 23.79 -5.31
C LEU A 519 -2.46 23.69 -6.74
N HIS A 520 -3.11 22.85 -7.54
CA HIS A 520 -2.89 22.77 -8.99
C HIS A 520 -1.40 22.62 -9.37
N TYR A 521 -0.69 21.76 -8.63
CA TYR A 521 0.72 21.51 -8.90
C TYR A 521 0.88 20.53 -10.07
N HIS A 522 1.59 20.96 -11.10
CA HIS A 522 1.86 20.13 -12.26
C HIS A 522 3.06 19.19 -12.04
N ALA A 523 2.83 18.07 -11.36
CA ALA A 523 3.80 16.98 -11.30
C ALA A 523 3.67 16.05 -12.51
N LYS A 524 4.79 15.67 -13.14
CA LYS A 524 4.80 14.62 -14.19
C LYS A 524 5.07 13.24 -13.64
N THR A 525 5.78 13.15 -12.52
CA THR A 525 6.22 11.89 -11.93
C THR A 525 6.02 11.88 -10.42
N LYS A 526 5.90 10.67 -9.86
CA LYS A 526 5.90 10.43 -8.42
C LYS A 526 7.07 11.15 -7.72
N ASP A 527 8.26 11.05 -8.30
CA ASP A 527 9.48 11.65 -7.77
C ASP A 527 9.43 13.18 -7.68
N GLU A 528 8.75 13.83 -8.61
CA GLU A 528 8.54 15.28 -8.62
C GLU A 528 7.54 15.70 -7.53
N ALA A 529 6.44 14.96 -7.35
CA ALA A 529 5.47 15.23 -6.30
C ALA A 529 6.07 15.06 -4.91
N LEU A 530 6.80 13.96 -4.67
CA LEU A 530 7.51 13.71 -3.40
C LEU A 530 8.53 14.79 -3.09
N ALA A 531 9.33 15.19 -4.09
CA ALA A 531 10.35 16.22 -3.94
C ALA A 531 9.71 17.57 -3.58
N TYR A 532 8.61 17.94 -4.24
CA TYR A 532 7.94 19.22 -3.99
C TYR A 532 7.30 19.27 -2.60
N GLY A 533 6.54 18.25 -2.20
CA GLY A 533 5.94 18.19 -0.86
C GLY A 533 6.98 18.20 0.27
N SER A 534 8.08 17.45 0.09
CA SER A 534 9.20 17.50 1.04
C SER A 534 9.87 18.88 1.07
N SER A 535 9.97 19.56 -0.08
CA SER A 535 10.58 20.90 -0.15
C SER A 535 9.75 21.97 0.56
N LEU A 536 8.41 21.88 0.54
CA LEU A 536 7.54 22.79 1.31
C LEU A 536 7.83 22.68 2.81
N LEU A 537 7.94 21.44 3.31
CA LEU A 537 8.29 21.18 4.71
C LEU A 537 9.71 21.69 5.05
N GLU A 538 10.68 21.47 4.16
CA GLU A 538 12.08 21.87 4.36
C GLU A 538 12.26 23.40 4.35
N GLN A 539 11.64 24.10 3.38
CA GLN A 539 11.71 25.55 3.23
C GLN A 539 11.18 26.29 4.46
N HIS A 540 10.19 25.69 5.15
CA HIS A 540 9.63 26.21 6.40
C HIS A 540 10.24 25.58 7.66
N HIS A 541 11.35 24.87 7.53
CA HIS A 541 12.17 24.31 8.62
C HIS A 541 11.50 23.20 9.47
N TYR A 542 10.43 22.57 8.98
CA TYR A 542 9.80 21.44 9.67
C TYR A 542 10.64 20.15 9.62
N VAL A 543 11.49 20.00 8.60
CA VAL A 543 12.31 18.80 8.38
C VAL A 543 13.76 19.15 8.02
N THR A 544 14.66 18.16 8.08
CA THR A 544 16.05 18.29 7.59
C THR A 544 16.16 17.88 6.11
N PRO A 545 17.24 18.26 5.39
CA PRO A 545 17.43 17.92 3.97
C PRO A 545 17.44 16.40 3.68
N GLU A 546 17.77 15.57 4.66
CA GLU A 546 17.80 14.11 4.53
C GLU A 546 16.42 13.46 4.47
N PHE A 547 15.36 14.18 4.87
CA PHE A 547 13.97 13.68 4.92
C PHE A 547 13.53 13.08 3.58
N ILE A 548 13.72 13.79 2.47
CA ILE A 548 13.31 13.30 1.14
C ILE A 548 14.01 12.01 0.74
N THR A 549 15.28 11.84 1.12
CA THR A 549 16.05 10.64 0.78
C THR A 549 15.42 9.41 1.43
N ASN A 550 15.02 9.53 2.69
CA ASN A 550 14.41 8.43 3.42
C ASN A 550 12.96 8.17 2.98
N ILE A 551 12.18 9.20 2.67
CA ILE A 551 10.87 9.06 2.02
C ILE A 551 10.99 8.26 0.73
N LYS A 552 11.88 8.64 -0.19
CA LYS A 552 12.06 7.93 -1.48
C LYS A 552 12.47 6.47 -1.31
N VAL A 553 13.38 6.18 -0.37
CA VAL A 553 13.78 4.79 -0.10
C VAL A 553 12.60 3.98 0.42
N ARG A 554 11.83 4.51 1.39
CA ARG A 554 10.65 3.82 1.91
C ARG A 554 9.61 3.59 0.82
N GLU A 555 9.35 4.62 0.03
CA GLU A 555 8.36 4.62 -1.04
C GLU A 555 8.72 3.66 -2.19
N SER A 556 10.00 3.33 -2.38
CA SER A 556 10.46 2.30 -3.33
C SER A 556 10.29 0.86 -2.82
N ILE A 557 10.05 0.69 -1.52
CA ILE A 557 9.83 -0.62 -0.87
C ILE A 557 8.33 -0.85 -0.67
N LEU A 558 7.64 0.18 -0.21
CA LEU A 558 6.24 0.16 0.17
C LEU A 558 5.61 1.50 -0.25
N PRO A 559 4.91 1.55 -1.39
CA PRO A 559 4.11 2.70 -1.78
C PRO A 559 3.17 3.16 -0.67
N THR A 560 3.01 4.48 -0.54
CA THR A 560 2.15 5.09 0.48
C THR A 560 0.83 5.61 -0.08
N SER A 561 0.45 5.16 -1.27
CA SER A 561 -0.90 5.27 -1.82
C SER A 561 -1.85 4.39 -1.00
N ILE A 562 -2.99 4.95 -0.58
CA ILE A 562 -3.92 4.27 0.35
C ILE A 562 -5.33 4.09 -0.22
N GLY A 563 -5.59 4.55 -1.45
CA GLY A 563 -6.92 4.55 -2.06
C GLY A 563 -7.44 5.97 -2.32
N ASN A 564 -8.56 6.09 -3.04
CA ASN A 564 -9.25 7.36 -3.32
C ASN A 564 -8.39 8.49 -3.92
N GLY A 565 -7.37 8.15 -4.70
CA GLY A 565 -6.44 9.14 -5.28
C GLY A 565 -5.46 9.76 -4.27
N VAL A 566 -5.37 9.21 -3.05
CA VAL A 566 -4.57 9.78 -1.97
C VAL A 566 -3.28 9.00 -1.72
N SER A 567 -2.18 9.74 -1.49
CA SER A 567 -0.93 9.22 -0.93
C SER A 567 -0.53 9.95 0.35
N ILE A 568 0.06 9.21 1.29
CA ILE A 568 0.52 9.69 2.60
C ILE A 568 2.01 9.40 2.88
N PRO A 569 2.96 9.95 2.10
CA PRO A 569 4.39 9.73 2.35
C PRO A 569 4.75 10.31 3.73
N HIS A 570 5.34 9.51 4.61
CA HIS A 570 5.55 9.92 6.00
C HIS A 570 6.86 9.45 6.61
N GLU A 571 7.40 10.28 7.50
CA GLU A 571 8.50 9.93 8.39
C GLU A 571 8.16 10.32 9.84
N TYR A 572 8.60 9.49 10.79
CA TYR A 572 8.36 9.69 12.21
C TYR A 572 9.68 9.98 12.94
N LYS A 573 9.75 11.16 13.60
CA LYS A 573 10.87 11.68 14.41
C LYS A 573 12.21 11.86 13.72
N LYS A 574 12.68 10.89 12.96
CA LYS A 574 13.95 10.97 12.25
C LYS A 574 13.84 12.05 11.17
N HIS A 575 14.77 13.00 11.17
CA HIS A 575 14.77 14.16 10.25
C HIS A 575 13.55 15.09 10.38
N VAL A 576 12.76 14.97 11.45
CA VAL A 576 11.61 15.84 11.74
C VAL A 576 12.01 16.79 12.87
N ASN A 577 11.99 18.10 12.60
CA ASN A 577 12.23 19.14 13.61
C ASN A 577 10.94 19.48 14.37
N GLN A 578 9.82 19.53 13.64
CA GLN A 578 8.48 19.80 14.16
C GLN A 578 7.43 19.08 13.30
N GLY A 579 6.36 18.61 13.92
CA GLY A 579 5.26 17.97 13.20
C GLY A 579 4.54 18.93 12.25
N ALA A 580 4.36 18.53 11.00
CA ALA A 580 3.63 19.26 9.97
C ALA A 580 3.26 18.39 8.77
N ILE A 581 2.26 18.82 8.00
CA ILE A 581 1.78 18.13 6.81
C ILE A 581 1.70 19.12 5.65
N SER A 582 2.36 18.79 4.54
CA SER A 582 2.15 19.50 3.28
C SER A 582 1.05 18.82 2.46
N VAL A 583 0.16 19.61 1.88
CA VAL A 583 -0.94 19.14 1.03
C VAL A 583 -0.66 19.57 -0.41
N LEU A 584 -0.51 18.61 -1.31
CA LEU A 584 -0.39 18.87 -2.74
C LEU A 584 -1.65 18.37 -3.44
N ILE A 585 -2.31 19.26 -4.17
CA ILE A 585 -3.39 18.95 -5.09
C ILE A 585 -2.82 19.03 -6.51
N LEU A 586 -2.77 17.92 -7.22
CA LEU A 586 -2.16 17.83 -8.56
C LEU A 586 -3.15 18.23 -9.65
N ASP A 587 -2.66 18.84 -10.73
CA ASP A 587 -3.49 19.16 -11.91
C ASP A 587 -4.11 17.92 -12.56
N HIS A 588 -3.34 16.84 -12.57
CA HIS A 588 -3.69 15.57 -13.17
C HIS A 588 -3.24 14.44 -12.26
N PRO A 589 -4.04 13.38 -12.09
CA PRO A 589 -3.60 12.19 -11.40
C PRO A 589 -2.36 11.60 -12.06
N ILE A 590 -1.31 11.36 -11.29
CA ILE A 590 -0.07 10.74 -11.76
C ILE A 590 -0.02 9.27 -11.35
N ILE A 591 0.65 8.44 -12.17
CA ILE A 591 0.91 7.05 -11.80
C ILE A 591 1.85 7.04 -10.59
N TRP A 592 1.37 6.48 -9.47
CA TRP A 592 2.06 6.46 -8.18
C TRP A 592 2.67 5.10 -7.85
N ALA A 593 1.95 4.05 -8.21
CA ALA A 593 2.42 2.67 -8.20
C ALA A 593 1.75 1.94 -9.39
N LYS A 594 2.04 0.66 -9.56
CA LYS A 594 1.42 -0.16 -10.61
C LYS A 594 -0.11 -0.08 -10.47
N ASP A 595 -0.77 0.37 -11.52
CA ASP A 595 -2.23 0.55 -11.62
C ASP A 595 -2.86 1.53 -10.60
N GLU A 596 -2.05 2.36 -9.95
CA GLU A 596 -2.52 3.34 -8.97
C GLU A 596 -2.21 4.76 -9.41
N LYS A 597 -3.25 5.61 -9.40
CA LYS A 597 -3.11 7.04 -9.68
C LYS A 597 -3.40 7.87 -8.44
N VAL A 598 -2.62 8.92 -8.25
CA VAL A 598 -2.72 9.83 -7.10
C VAL A 598 -2.80 11.27 -7.61
N ASP A 599 -3.73 12.03 -7.04
CA ASP A 599 -3.92 13.46 -7.27
C ASP A 599 -3.87 14.29 -5.98
N LEU A 600 -3.96 13.65 -4.81
CA LEU A 600 -3.81 14.27 -3.50
C LEU A 600 -2.63 13.65 -2.75
N VAL A 601 -1.63 14.46 -2.40
CA VAL A 601 -0.44 14.00 -1.65
C VAL A 601 -0.34 14.74 -0.32
N PHE A 602 -0.45 14.01 0.78
CA PHE A 602 -0.22 14.50 2.14
C PHE A 602 1.15 14.05 2.61
N THR A 603 2.19 14.87 2.40
CA THR A 603 3.54 14.52 2.90
C THR A 603 3.62 14.89 4.38
N MET A 604 3.86 13.90 5.24
CA MET A 604 3.73 14.05 6.69
C MET A 604 5.08 13.95 7.40
N ALA A 605 5.45 15.02 8.09
CA ALA A 605 6.47 15.02 9.13
C ALA A 605 5.78 14.81 10.48
N LEU A 606 5.90 13.63 11.08
CA LEU A 606 5.16 13.28 12.29
C LEU A 606 6.07 13.30 13.52
N ASP A 607 5.66 14.07 14.55
CA ASP A 607 6.33 14.15 15.86
C ASP A 607 5.33 14.17 17.02
N PHE A 608 4.43 13.18 17.06
CA PHE A 608 3.48 13.07 18.17
C PHE A 608 4.18 12.67 19.48
N THR A 609 3.82 13.35 20.56
CA THR A 609 4.41 13.12 21.90
C THR A 609 3.54 12.21 22.78
N LYS A 610 2.21 12.23 22.58
CA LYS A 610 1.25 11.39 23.31
C LYS A 610 0.48 10.45 22.37
N ASN A 611 0.15 9.25 22.86
CA ASN A 611 -0.68 8.31 22.09
C ASN A 611 -2.10 8.84 21.81
N SER A 612 -2.66 9.66 22.70
CA SER A 612 -3.97 10.29 22.50
C SER A 612 -4.00 11.28 21.34
N GLU A 613 -2.89 12.00 21.12
CA GLU A 613 -2.72 12.93 20.00
C GLU A 613 -2.69 12.20 18.65
N ILE A 614 -2.01 11.04 18.62
CA ILE A 614 -1.95 10.15 17.46
C ILE A 614 -3.35 9.64 17.13
N GLY A 615 -4.05 9.07 18.12
CA GLY A 615 -5.36 8.48 17.92
C GLY A 615 -6.39 9.46 17.39
N SER A 616 -6.48 10.65 18.00
CA SER A 616 -7.43 11.68 17.59
C SER A 616 -7.13 12.24 16.19
N PHE A 617 -5.87 12.58 15.89
CA PHE A 617 -5.51 13.08 14.56
C PHE A 617 -5.87 12.06 13.48
N PHE A 618 -5.46 10.80 13.67
CA PHE A 618 -5.67 9.78 12.67
C PHE A 618 -7.15 9.39 12.55
N ALA A 619 -7.94 9.44 13.62
CA ALA A 619 -9.39 9.20 13.53
C ALA A 619 -10.06 10.16 12.53
N HIS A 620 -9.83 11.46 12.67
CA HIS A 620 -10.37 12.48 11.78
C HIS A 620 -9.72 12.43 10.39
N PHE A 621 -8.42 12.14 10.32
CA PHE A 621 -7.71 12.04 9.06
C PHE A 621 -8.25 10.87 8.23
N TYR A 622 -8.54 9.74 8.84
CA TYR A 622 -9.09 8.60 8.12
C TYR A 622 -10.58 8.76 7.78
N GLU A 623 -11.35 9.53 8.56
CA GLU A 623 -12.69 9.99 8.15
C GLU A 623 -12.62 10.81 6.85
N LEU A 624 -11.62 11.70 6.72
CA LEU A 624 -11.38 12.43 5.47
C LEU A 624 -11.15 11.47 4.29
N ILE A 625 -10.30 10.45 4.50
CA ILE A 625 -9.96 9.50 3.43
C ILE A 625 -11.16 8.66 2.98
N GLU A 626 -12.05 8.27 3.90
CA GLU A 626 -13.27 7.49 3.56
C GLU A 626 -14.36 8.33 2.89
N ASN A 627 -14.35 9.65 3.08
CA ASN A 627 -15.40 10.54 2.60
C ASN A 627 -15.03 11.17 1.24
N GLU A 628 -15.44 10.52 0.15
CA GLU A 628 -15.20 11.01 -1.22
C GLU A 628 -15.70 12.45 -1.42
N SER A 629 -16.84 12.83 -0.81
CA SER A 629 -17.38 14.19 -0.89
C SER A 629 -16.44 15.24 -0.28
N LEU A 630 -15.81 14.94 0.85
CA LEU A 630 -14.82 15.84 1.46
C LEU A 630 -13.54 15.91 0.62
N LEU A 631 -13.06 14.79 0.09
CA LEU A 631 -11.89 14.79 -0.80
C LEU A 631 -12.16 15.59 -2.08
N ASP A 632 -13.34 15.48 -2.66
CA ASP A 632 -13.72 16.23 -3.87
C ASP A 632 -13.81 17.73 -3.60
N ARG A 633 -14.26 18.13 -2.40
CA ARG A 633 -14.20 19.54 -1.98
C ARG A 633 -12.77 20.05 -1.86
N ILE A 634 -11.84 19.24 -1.33
CA ILE A 634 -10.42 19.59 -1.32
C ILE A 634 -9.88 19.73 -2.76
N ARG A 635 -10.23 18.81 -3.67
CA ARG A 635 -9.80 18.87 -5.08
C ARG A 635 -10.31 20.11 -5.81
N GLN A 636 -11.50 20.59 -5.46
CA GLN A 636 -12.16 21.72 -6.10
C GLN A 636 -11.81 23.06 -5.45
N SER A 637 -11.04 23.06 -4.36
CA SER A 637 -10.64 24.27 -3.64
C SER A 637 -9.85 25.21 -4.57
N GLN A 638 -10.14 26.51 -4.49
CA GLN A 638 -9.50 27.55 -5.30
C GLN A 638 -8.32 28.21 -4.58
N ASP A 639 -8.28 28.12 -3.25
CA ASP A 639 -7.19 28.63 -2.43
C ASP A 639 -6.94 27.74 -1.20
N ALA A 640 -5.86 28.06 -0.47
CA ALA A 640 -5.43 27.28 0.68
C ALA A 640 -6.40 27.40 1.86
N SER A 641 -7.14 28.50 1.96
CA SER A 641 -8.10 28.74 3.03
C SER A 641 -9.32 27.84 2.86
N GLU A 642 -9.82 27.63 1.64
CA GLU A 642 -10.90 26.66 1.37
C GLU A 642 -10.51 25.23 1.78
N VAL A 643 -9.27 24.82 1.52
CA VAL A 643 -8.76 23.51 2.00
C VAL A 643 -8.76 23.46 3.53
N MET A 644 -8.29 24.52 4.18
CA MET A 644 -8.28 24.62 5.65
C MET A 644 -9.69 24.59 6.25
N GLU A 645 -10.70 25.15 5.58
CA GLU A 645 -12.11 25.07 6.00
C GLU A 645 -12.61 23.62 6.00
N VAL A 646 -12.34 22.87 4.92
CA VAL A 646 -12.72 21.44 4.86
C VAL A 646 -12.04 20.65 6.00
N LEU A 647 -10.75 20.88 6.24
CA LEU A 647 -10.01 20.23 7.33
C LEU A 647 -10.53 20.64 8.72
N ASN A 648 -11.01 21.87 8.88
CA ASN A 648 -11.63 22.36 10.11
C ASN A 648 -12.96 21.67 10.43
N GLU A 649 -13.80 21.40 9.43
CA GLU A 649 -15.14 20.80 9.62
C GLU A 649 -15.11 19.39 10.24
N ILE A 650 -14.00 18.69 10.04
CA ILE A 650 -13.71 17.35 10.57
C ILE A 650 -12.71 17.38 11.72
N GLY A 651 -12.37 18.54 12.29
CA GLY A 651 -11.54 18.62 13.50
C GLY A 651 -10.06 18.28 13.30
N LEU A 652 -9.55 18.28 12.07
CA LEU A 652 -8.10 18.27 11.80
C LEU A 652 -7.46 19.65 12.02
N THR A 653 -8.32 20.65 11.95
CA THR A 653 -8.15 22.07 12.20
C THR A 653 -7.94 22.47 13.68
N ALA A 654 -7.06 23.40 14.07
CA ALA A 654 -7.36 24.17 15.29
C ALA A 654 -8.42 25.22 14.90
N GLY A 655 -9.65 25.09 15.39
CA GLY A 655 -10.73 26.03 15.09
C GLY A 655 -10.33 27.49 15.36
N PRO A 656 -11.03 28.48 14.74
CA PRO A 656 -10.65 29.89 14.86
C PRO A 656 -10.56 30.29 16.34
N PRO A 657 -9.57 31.13 16.72
CA PRO A 657 -9.42 31.56 18.10
C PRO A 657 -10.74 32.18 18.55
N THR A 658 -11.32 31.64 19.62
CA THR A 658 -12.39 32.31 20.34
C THR A 658 -11.87 33.69 20.70
N LEU A 659 -12.48 34.73 20.09
CA LEU A 659 -12.18 36.11 20.43
C LEU A 659 -12.25 36.23 21.96
N PRO A 660 -11.23 36.81 22.61
CA PRO A 660 -11.29 37.01 24.05
C PRO A 660 -12.55 37.81 24.34
N GLN A 661 -13.42 37.24 25.17
CA GLN A 661 -14.55 37.99 25.71
C GLN A 661 -13.95 39.21 26.41
N GLU A 662 -14.26 40.39 25.87
CA GLU A 662 -13.94 41.64 26.55
C GLU A 662 -14.62 41.60 27.92
N GLU A 663 -13.81 41.47 28.97
CA GLU A 663 -14.23 41.74 30.34
C GLU A 663 -14.67 43.22 30.39
N ASN A 664 -15.98 43.45 30.49
CA ASN A 664 -16.56 44.71 30.96
C ASN A 664 -16.85 44.64 32.45
#